data_AF-A0A5Q4EF12-F1
#
_entry.id   AF-A0A5Q4EF12-F1
#
_cell.length_a   1.000
_cell.length_b   1.000
_cell.length_c   1.000
_cell.angle_alpha   90.00
_cell.angle_beta   90.00
_cell.angle_gamma   90.00
#
_symmetry.space_group_name_H-M   'P 1'
#
loop_
_entity.id
_entity.type
_entity.pdbx_description
1 polymer ?
#
loop_
_entity_poly.entity_id
_entity_poly.type
_entity_poly.pdbx_seq_one_letter_code
_entity_poly.pdbx_strand_id
1 'polypeptide(L)'
;MPYRLLAQGPGTISPKNVHVLKIKEEYTPKVTVRVQISHPVRNTINIRAGVAESPDATVPIRSQVFNAYSYRRGGELPMQGNSVEPIEIELDVTSLLEGIIPGKFFLELIESSTGNPYDGELLEFVLIDYDTHNGVPIEISYSDASLPQSINSGTNRFSILYDYLPSTIKEEIPVNRNVLLPKNIRIAAGGILQINSATVSVLDNIQTSINPGGKMIVDGGTLTASQNTWPGIRVNGNSLLPQTFQNQGALILSNGAVIENAVTGVQVGSQLFSFPGNQGGILQVNNAQFINNQRDIEFNSYQNTNSQGQPIDNISYFHHCLFTTDDNTLFSTHHENVKLSGVQGVVFNHANFTETRTNLDLSGPNGRTGILGSNATFMVYNSDFDQLKHGIYATSSNPNRFFKVYNSDFSSHRGIYFNGMDNVTIKNNEFLVKPGYEYTNSRCMDTYGIYIDKSAHFVIENNMLQSNSNGSTQCGSLGIIANNTGNQTNQIYRNNFINFSIGIESIGKNKGLNPQEGLMIKCNIFEENAYDIYVAPGKTSSRPVGIRELHGYATSPNTSTLSGNLFGNDSRILISNFVNDAESVSYFHHNLREPRVKPEIWNGDFQFYEMQAFDFDYNLSCPIHIDLTPYTDLIAQKQDAQTHYEETSVLLQAYVDDGNTQLMTQQVEMAGEGDAYYTYQYLMQTSPYLSEEVLTSLGAKEEGFNNAMIRDVMVENPQAAKSQDVNLALDNRADQLPAYMRWQINNGLYQFSEKEIMEQFLAYQKTRHDQALNEIIRGIVHEQEGFENAPSLDQLLAQVDDVRYQYLRAEL
;
A
#
# COMPACT_ATOMS: atom_id res chain seq x y z
N MET A 1 4.89 -13.90 66.99
CA MET A 1 6.05 -14.31 66.16
C MET A 1 5.48 -14.93 64.90
N PRO A 2 5.70 -14.39 63.70
CA PRO A 2 5.24 -15.05 62.49
C PRO A 2 6.08 -16.32 62.31
N TYR A 3 5.42 -17.44 62.10
CA TYR A 3 6.07 -18.72 61.82
C TYR A 3 6.90 -18.55 60.55
N ARG A 4 8.22 -18.35 60.71
CA ARG A 4 9.17 -18.44 59.60
C ARG A 4 9.02 -19.83 59.01
N LEU A 5 8.79 -19.90 57.70
CA LEU A 5 8.86 -21.12 56.90
C LEU A 5 10.18 -21.84 57.23
N LEU A 6 10.09 -22.93 57.99
CA LEU A 6 11.13 -23.95 57.99
C LEU A 6 11.04 -24.63 56.63
N ALA A 7 12.15 -24.58 55.89
CA ALA A 7 12.26 -24.92 54.48
C ALA A 7 11.58 -26.23 54.05
N GLN A 8 11.17 -26.30 52.77
CA GLN A 8 10.78 -27.56 52.13
C GLN A 8 12.01 -28.46 51.92
N GLY A 9 12.01 -29.59 52.60
CA GLY A 9 12.90 -30.74 52.40
C GLY A 9 12.23 -31.99 52.99
N PRO A 10 12.69 -33.21 52.71
CA PRO A 10 12.03 -34.45 53.14
C PRO A 10 12.12 -34.74 54.66
N GLY A 11 12.45 -33.75 55.49
CA GLY A 11 12.80 -33.94 56.89
C GLY A 11 11.78 -33.36 57.86
N THR A 12 10.98 -34.22 58.47
CA THR A 12 10.47 -33.96 59.82
C THR A 12 11.64 -33.96 60.81
N ILE A 13 11.59 -33.12 61.85
CA ILE A 13 12.55 -33.18 62.96
C ILE A 13 12.29 -34.49 63.71
N SER A 14 13.09 -35.51 63.40
CA SER A 14 13.19 -36.75 64.15
C SER A 14 14.32 -36.60 65.20
N PRO A 15 14.20 -37.18 66.41
CA PRO A 15 15.20 -37.04 67.48
C PRO A 15 16.64 -37.47 67.14
N LYS A 16 16.90 -38.01 65.94
CA LYS A 16 18.20 -38.58 65.55
C LYS A 16 18.79 -38.09 64.22
N ASN A 17 18.14 -37.17 63.50
CA ASN A 17 18.63 -36.67 62.20
C ASN A 17 18.70 -35.14 62.18
N VAL A 18 19.83 -34.58 61.71
CA VAL A 18 19.99 -33.13 61.44
C VAL A 18 20.10 -32.93 59.94
N HIS A 19 19.21 -32.09 59.38
CA HIS A 19 19.25 -31.69 57.97
C HIS A 19 19.92 -30.31 57.84
N VAL A 20 20.88 -30.18 56.92
CA VAL A 20 21.45 -28.88 56.51
C VAL A 20 20.62 -28.34 55.35
N LEU A 21 20.02 -27.16 55.54
CA LEU A 21 19.16 -26.52 54.54
C LEU A 21 19.97 -25.49 53.75
N LYS A 22 19.93 -25.57 52.41
CA LYS A 22 20.40 -24.49 51.54
C LYS A 22 19.29 -23.44 51.42
N ILE A 23 19.59 -22.19 51.78
CA ILE A 23 18.70 -21.05 51.57
C ILE A 23 18.65 -20.77 50.07
N LYS A 24 17.43 -20.66 49.52
CA LYS A 24 17.22 -20.09 48.19
C LYS A 24 17.33 -18.58 48.36
N GLU A 25 18.36 -17.95 47.78
CA GLU A 25 18.70 -16.55 48.06
C GLU A 25 17.60 -15.56 47.67
N GLU A 26 16.70 -15.91 46.74
CA GLU A 26 15.55 -15.11 46.38
C GLU A 26 14.31 -16.00 46.16
N TYR A 27 13.20 -15.67 46.84
CA TYR A 27 11.91 -16.32 46.69
C TYR A 27 10.81 -15.26 46.72
N THR A 28 10.22 -14.98 45.57
CA THR A 28 9.08 -14.05 45.44
C THR A 28 7.87 -14.87 45.00
N PRO A 29 6.79 -14.91 45.81
CA PRO A 29 5.54 -15.58 45.41
C PRO A 29 5.00 -14.94 44.13
N LYS A 30 4.55 -15.75 43.18
CA LYS A 30 3.83 -15.28 41.98
C LYS A 30 2.33 -15.22 42.23
N VAL A 31 1.78 -16.22 42.91
CA VAL A 31 0.36 -16.27 43.25
C VAL A 31 0.21 -16.77 44.68
N THR A 32 -0.63 -16.09 45.45
CA THR A 32 -0.98 -16.47 46.81
C THR A 32 -2.49 -16.54 46.99
N VAL A 33 -2.91 -17.24 48.04
CA VAL A 33 -4.28 -17.29 48.53
C VAL A 33 -4.31 -16.64 49.91
N ARG A 34 -4.88 -15.45 50.02
CA ARG A 34 -5.14 -14.75 51.29
C ARG A 34 -6.46 -15.22 51.86
N VAL A 35 -6.44 -15.66 53.11
CA VAL A 35 -7.62 -16.17 53.81
C VAL A 35 -7.71 -15.61 55.22
N GLN A 36 -8.91 -15.22 55.62
CA GLN A 36 -9.21 -14.86 57.00
C GLN A 36 -10.14 -15.91 57.59
N ILE A 37 -9.74 -16.56 58.68
CA ILE A 37 -10.49 -17.66 59.30
C ILE A 37 -10.61 -17.51 60.82
N SER A 38 -11.73 -17.97 61.36
CA SER A 38 -11.95 -18.16 62.80
C SER A 38 -12.22 -19.64 63.08
N HIS A 39 -11.55 -20.23 64.06
CA HIS A 39 -11.78 -21.62 64.47
C HIS A 39 -11.38 -21.79 65.95
N PRO A 40 -12.21 -22.35 66.85
CA PRO A 40 -11.94 -22.46 68.28
C PRO A 40 -10.94 -23.57 68.61
N VAL A 41 -10.68 -24.49 67.68
CA VAL A 41 -9.80 -25.66 67.89
C VAL A 41 -8.85 -25.84 66.70
N ARG A 42 -7.60 -25.41 66.84
CA ARG A 42 -6.62 -25.45 65.74
C ARG A 42 -6.02 -26.82 65.43
N ASN A 43 -6.12 -27.79 66.34
CA ASN A 43 -5.59 -29.15 66.10
C ASN A 43 -6.54 -30.04 65.29
N THR A 44 -7.76 -29.59 64.98
CA THR A 44 -8.77 -30.35 64.23
C THR A 44 -8.98 -29.87 62.79
N ILE A 45 -8.40 -28.73 62.41
CA ILE A 45 -8.46 -28.17 61.06
C ILE A 45 -7.17 -28.46 60.26
N ASN A 46 -7.30 -28.63 58.94
CA ASN A 46 -6.18 -28.69 58.00
C ASN A 46 -6.44 -27.80 56.78
N ILE A 47 -5.43 -27.03 56.38
CA ILE A 47 -5.53 -26.08 55.26
C ILE A 47 -4.76 -26.60 54.06
N ARG A 48 -5.44 -26.70 52.93
CA ARG A 48 -4.89 -27.12 51.64
C ARG A 48 -5.33 -26.13 50.56
N ALA A 49 -4.43 -25.82 49.64
CA ALA A 49 -4.77 -25.07 48.43
C ALA A 49 -4.56 -25.95 47.21
N GLY A 50 -5.29 -25.69 46.14
CA GLY A 50 -5.20 -26.47 44.91
C GLY A 50 -5.51 -25.67 43.66
N VAL A 51 -5.19 -26.26 42.51
CA VAL A 51 -5.45 -25.68 41.19
C VAL A 51 -6.02 -26.73 40.24
N ALA A 52 -6.79 -26.30 39.26
CA ALA A 52 -7.19 -27.10 38.11
C ALA A 52 -7.20 -26.25 36.82
N GLU A 53 -6.96 -26.90 35.68
CA GLU A 53 -7.01 -26.24 34.36
C GLU A 53 -8.43 -25.88 33.95
N SER A 54 -9.38 -26.78 34.24
CA SER A 54 -10.78 -26.60 33.88
C SER A 54 -11.48 -25.65 34.85
N PRO A 55 -12.17 -24.60 34.36
CA PRO A 55 -13.00 -23.73 35.19
C PRO A 55 -14.19 -24.48 35.81
N ASP A 56 -14.62 -25.59 35.20
CA ASP A 56 -15.73 -26.42 35.70
C ASP A 56 -15.28 -27.46 36.72
N ALA A 57 -13.99 -27.53 37.03
CA ALA A 57 -13.48 -28.47 38.02
C ALA A 57 -14.16 -28.26 39.38
N THR A 58 -14.56 -29.37 40.01
CA THR A 58 -15.14 -29.40 41.36
C THR A 58 -14.12 -29.86 42.41
N VAL A 59 -12.95 -30.33 41.96
CA VAL A 59 -11.81 -30.78 42.76
C VAL A 59 -10.50 -30.28 42.14
N PRO A 60 -9.47 -29.98 42.94
CA PRO A 60 -8.16 -29.62 42.41
C PRO A 60 -7.44 -30.82 41.79
N ILE A 61 -6.71 -30.59 40.69
CA ILE A 61 -5.87 -31.60 40.03
C ILE A 61 -4.47 -31.67 40.67
N ARG A 62 -4.01 -30.53 41.21
CA ARG A 62 -2.80 -30.41 42.03
C ARG A 62 -3.12 -29.69 43.31
N SER A 63 -2.45 -30.05 44.39
CA SER A 63 -2.68 -29.39 45.67
C SER A 63 -1.47 -29.44 46.58
N GLN A 64 -1.43 -28.47 47.46
CA GLN A 64 -0.37 -28.29 48.44
C GLN A 64 -0.97 -28.24 49.84
N VAL A 65 -0.43 -29.06 50.73
CA VAL A 65 -0.79 -29.05 52.15
C VAL A 65 0.18 -28.13 52.88
N PHE A 66 -0.35 -27.22 53.68
CA PHE A 66 0.46 -26.30 54.47
C PHE A 66 0.71 -26.89 55.86
N ASN A 67 1.84 -27.61 56.00
CA ASN A 67 2.19 -28.38 57.21
C ASN A 67 2.21 -27.58 58.53
N ALA A 68 2.29 -26.25 58.46
CA ALA A 68 2.16 -25.38 59.63
C ALA A 68 0.76 -25.47 60.28
N TYR A 69 -0.25 -25.81 59.48
CA TYR A 69 -1.67 -25.85 59.85
C TYR A 69 -2.27 -27.26 59.75
N SER A 70 -1.45 -28.31 59.77
CA SER A 70 -1.95 -29.69 59.69
C SER A 70 -2.46 -30.23 61.03
N TYR A 71 -3.33 -31.23 60.95
CA TYR A 71 -3.92 -31.93 62.10
C TYR A 71 -2.92 -32.27 63.20
N ARG A 72 -3.41 -32.25 64.45
CA ARG A 72 -2.66 -32.60 65.66
C ARG A 72 -1.49 -31.66 65.98
N ARG A 73 -1.43 -30.49 65.35
CA ARG A 73 -0.50 -29.41 65.70
C ARG A 73 -1.22 -28.30 66.44
N GLY A 74 -0.50 -27.58 67.29
CA GLY A 74 -1.03 -26.43 68.03
C GLY A 74 -1.90 -26.75 69.27
N GLY A 75 -2.50 -27.93 69.41
CA GLY A 75 -3.35 -28.29 70.57
C GLY A 75 -4.78 -27.72 70.51
N GLU A 76 -5.56 -27.96 71.56
CA GLU A 76 -6.98 -27.56 71.68
C GLU A 76 -7.13 -26.06 72.04
N LEU A 77 -6.67 -25.19 71.15
CA LEU A 77 -6.72 -23.73 71.31
C LEU A 77 -7.26 -23.08 70.04
N PRO A 78 -7.85 -21.87 70.11
CA PRO A 78 -8.32 -21.17 68.92
C PRO A 78 -7.19 -20.88 67.92
N MET A 79 -7.55 -20.86 66.63
CA MET A 79 -6.66 -20.53 65.51
C MET A 79 -6.07 -19.11 65.65
N GLN A 80 -6.87 -18.17 66.17
CA GLN A 80 -6.48 -16.80 66.48
C GLN A 80 -5.61 -16.65 67.75
N GLY A 81 -5.36 -17.74 68.48
CA GLY A 81 -4.60 -17.70 69.73
C GLY A 81 -5.29 -16.87 70.81
N ASN A 82 -4.56 -15.91 71.41
CA ASN A 82 -5.10 -14.99 72.42
C ASN A 82 -5.69 -13.70 71.80
N SER A 83 -5.72 -13.59 70.47
CA SER A 83 -6.32 -12.45 69.76
C SER A 83 -7.84 -12.57 69.74
N VAL A 84 -8.54 -11.44 69.76
CA VAL A 84 -9.98 -11.37 69.45
C VAL A 84 -10.24 -11.28 67.95
N GLU A 85 -9.25 -10.81 67.18
CA GLU A 85 -9.32 -10.73 65.73
C GLU A 85 -9.06 -12.11 65.09
N PRO A 86 -9.81 -12.48 64.03
CA PRO A 86 -9.56 -13.68 63.24
C PRO A 86 -8.13 -13.74 62.67
N ILE A 87 -7.62 -14.93 62.37
CA ILE A 87 -6.28 -15.07 61.78
C ILE A 87 -6.35 -14.83 60.27
N GLU A 88 -5.50 -13.93 59.78
CA GLU A 88 -5.22 -13.75 58.36
C GLU A 88 -3.96 -14.53 57.97
N ILE A 89 -4.05 -15.31 56.90
CA ILE A 89 -2.97 -16.16 56.40
C ILE A 89 -2.87 -15.96 54.90
N GLU A 90 -1.67 -15.73 54.40
CA GLU A 90 -1.38 -15.70 52.97
C GLU A 90 -0.58 -16.95 52.58
N LEU A 91 -1.14 -17.75 51.68
CA LEU A 91 -0.68 -19.08 51.32
C LEU A 91 -0.09 -19.05 49.91
N ASP A 92 1.21 -19.27 49.78
CA ASP A 92 1.86 -19.31 48.47
C ASP A 92 1.52 -20.60 47.71
N VAL A 93 0.93 -20.44 46.54
CA VAL A 93 0.51 -21.52 45.62
C VAL A 93 1.34 -21.55 44.33
N THR A 94 2.41 -20.77 44.25
CA THR A 94 3.27 -20.63 43.05
C THR A 94 3.80 -21.96 42.54
N SER A 95 4.19 -22.88 43.43
CA SER A 95 4.66 -24.22 43.05
C SER A 95 3.60 -25.09 42.39
N LEU A 96 2.31 -24.74 42.52
CA LEU A 96 1.23 -25.48 41.86
C LEU A 96 1.10 -25.12 40.38
N LEU A 97 1.72 -24.02 39.92
CA LEU A 97 1.57 -23.46 38.57
C LEU A 97 2.52 -24.08 37.53
N GLU A 98 3.48 -24.92 37.93
CA GLU A 98 4.54 -25.42 37.04
C GLU A 98 3.99 -26.35 35.94
N GLY A 99 4.01 -25.95 34.68
CA GLY A 99 3.50 -26.77 33.56
C GLY A 99 1.99 -26.99 33.59
N ILE A 100 1.23 -26.01 34.11
CA ILE A 100 -0.23 -25.99 34.11
C ILE A 100 -0.71 -24.54 33.98
N ILE A 101 -1.82 -24.31 33.27
CA ILE A 101 -2.52 -23.01 33.19
C ILE A 101 -3.82 -23.14 33.98
N PRO A 102 -3.84 -22.76 35.27
CA PRO A 102 -5.06 -22.85 36.06
C PRO A 102 -6.17 -22.00 35.48
N GLY A 103 -7.38 -22.56 35.42
CA GLY A 103 -8.63 -21.80 35.31
C GLY A 103 -9.37 -21.67 36.63
N LYS A 104 -8.93 -22.40 37.65
CA LYS A 104 -9.58 -22.43 38.96
C LYS A 104 -8.59 -22.69 40.08
N PHE A 105 -8.74 -21.91 41.14
CA PHE A 105 -7.99 -22.04 42.39
C PHE A 105 -8.93 -22.49 43.48
N PHE A 106 -8.45 -23.37 44.36
CA PHE A 106 -9.23 -23.99 45.42
C PHE A 106 -8.60 -23.71 46.78
N LEU A 107 -9.46 -23.47 47.75
CA LEU A 107 -9.17 -23.52 49.17
C LEU A 107 -9.95 -24.69 49.77
N GLU A 108 -9.25 -25.63 50.40
CA GLU A 108 -9.84 -26.74 51.14
C GLU A 108 -9.54 -26.57 52.64
N LEU A 109 -10.60 -26.36 53.42
CA LEU A 109 -10.57 -26.35 54.88
C LEU A 109 -11.18 -27.67 55.37
N ILE A 110 -10.33 -28.57 55.85
CA ILE A 110 -10.72 -29.93 56.17
C ILE A 110 -10.82 -30.08 57.68
N GLU A 111 -12.04 -30.23 58.20
CA GLU A 111 -12.34 -30.31 59.63
C GLU A 111 -12.62 -31.75 60.07
N SER A 112 -12.00 -32.18 61.17
CA SER A 112 -11.97 -33.59 61.60
C SER A 112 -12.79 -33.91 62.85
N SER A 113 -13.42 -32.91 63.48
CA SER A 113 -14.29 -33.12 64.65
C SER A 113 -15.55 -33.94 64.32
N THR A 114 -15.93 -34.85 65.22
CA THR A 114 -17.16 -35.65 65.13
C THR A 114 -18.22 -35.15 66.13
N GLY A 115 -19.10 -34.23 65.72
CA GLY A 115 -20.32 -33.84 66.47
C GLY A 115 -20.63 -32.33 66.53
N ASN A 116 -21.76 -31.94 65.90
CA ASN A 116 -22.39 -30.60 65.77
C ASN A 116 -21.57 -29.49 65.04
N PRO A 117 -22.23 -28.58 64.28
CA PRO A 117 -21.79 -28.27 62.91
C PRO A 117 -21.11 -26.91 62.72
N TYR A 118 -20.89 -26.13 63.77
CA TYR A 118 -20.46 -24.73 63.63
C TYR A 118 -19.42 -24.36 64.68
N ASP A 119 -18.16 -24.67 64.38
CA ASP A 119 -16.99 -24.30 65.17
C ASP A 119 -15.99 -23.56 64.29
N GLY A 120 -16.43 -22.69 63.38
CA GLY A 120 -15.50 -21.85 62.62
C GLY A 120 -16.10 -21.26 61.37
N GLU A 121 -15.49 -20.18 60.90
CA GLU A 121 -15.95 -19.38 59.79
C GLU A 121 -14.79 -18.99 58.88
N LEU A 122 -15.01 -19.13 57.57
CA LEU A 122 -14.24 -18.43 56.54
C LEU A 122 -14.82 -17.03 56.39
N LEU A 123 -14.01 -16.02 56.67
CA LEU A 123 -14.39 -14.61 56.67
C LEU A 123 -13.89 -13.87 55.42
N GLU A 124 -12.75 -14.28 54.88
CA GLU A 124 -12.18 -13.75 53.64
C GLU A 124 -11.51 -14.88 52.85
N PHE A 125 -11.68 -14.87 51.52
CA PHE A 125 -10.89 -15.68 50.59
C PHE A 125 -10.60 -14.83 49.35
N VAL A 126 -9.33 -14.51 49.13
CA VAL A 126 -8.84 -13.71 48.02
C VAL A 126 -7.67 -14.43 47.35
N LEU A 127 -7.69 -14.51 46.03
CA LEU A 127 -6.55 -14.91 45.21
C LEU A 127 -5.77 -13.65 44.84
N ILE A 128 -4.45 -13.65 45.05
CA ILE A 128 -3.59 -12.51 44.73
C ILE A 128 -2.54 -12.96 43.72
N ASP A 129 -2.53 -12.31 42.55
CA ASP A 129 -1.54 -12.51 41.50
C ASP A 129 -0.52 -11.36 41.51
N TYR A 130 0.69 -11.68 41.96
CA TYR A 130 1.86 -10.80 41.99
C TYR A 130 2.66 -10.82 40.68
N ASP A 131 2.37 -11.75 39.76
CA ASP A 131 3.07 -11.85 38.47
C ASP A 131 2.50 -10.80 37.50
N THR A 132 2.77 -9.52 37.77
CA THR A 132 2.35 -8.39 36.94
C THR A 132 3.53 -7.50 36.57
N HIS A 133 3.53 -6.98 35.34
CA HIS A 133 4.64 -6.15 34.84
C HIS A 133 4.77 -4.79 35.54
N ASN A 134 3.69 -4.25 36.10
CA ASN A 134 3.67 -2.97 36.80
C ASN A 134 3.93 -3.11 38.31
N GLY A 135 4.12 -4.34 38.81
CA GLY A 135 4.31 -4.61 40.24
C GLY A 135 3.07 -4.38 41.10
N VAL A 136 1.91 -4.10 40.49
CA VAL A 136 0.63 -3.96 41.19
C VAL A 136 -0.07 -5.32 41.15
N PRO A 137 -0.31 -5.97 42.30
CA PRO A 137 -0.97 -7.27 42.33
C PRO A 137 -2.42 -7.18 41.87
N ILE A 138 -2.93 -8.26 41.29
CA ILE A 138 -4.35 -8.41 40.98
C ILE A 138 -5.00 -9.23 42.09
N GLU A 139 -5.97 -8.64 42.78
CA GLU A 139 -6.75 -9.33 43.81
C GLU A 139 -8.11 -9.77 43.25
N ILE A 140 -8.44 -11.04 43.40
CA ILE A 140 -9.73 -11.63 43.03
C ILE A 140 -10.39 -12.15 44.29
N SER A 141 -11.48 -11.53 44.71
CA SER A 141 -12.24 -11.95 45.89
C SER A 141 -13.21 -13.09 45.55
N TYR A 142 -13.42 -13.98 46.52
CA TYR A 142 -14.43 -15.03 46.44
C TYR A 142 -15.85 -14.43 46.34
N SER A 143 -16.55 -14.73 45.24
CA SER A 143 -17.85 -14.14 44.89
C SER A 143 -19.04 -15.10 44.98
N ASP A 144 -18.81 -16.41 45.12
CA ASP A 144 -19.85 -17.42 44.98
C ASP A 144 -20.79 -17.54 46.20
N ALA A 145 -20.49 -16.85 47.32
CA ALA A 145 -21.36 -16.79 48.50
C ALA A 145 -21.13 -15.52 49.34
N SER A 146 -22.15 -15.09 50.11
CA SER A 146 -21.95 -14.06 51.14
C SER A 146 -21.08 -14.63 52.26
N LEU A 147 -19.84 -14.17 52.38
CA LEU A 147 -19.02 -14.38 53.57
C LEU A 147 -19.71 -13.71 54.79
N PRO A 148 -19.65 -14.30 56.00
CA PRO A 148 -18.88 -15.49 56.37
C PRO A 148 -19.51 -16.82 55.92
N GLN A 149 -18.67 -17.83 55.70
CA GLN A 149 -19.06 -19.21 55.38
C GLN A 149 -18.69 -20.16 56.52
N SER A 150 -19.63 -20.99 56.96
CA SER A 150 -19.39 -21.97 58.02
C SER A 150 -18.45 -23.10 57.60
N ILE A 151 -17.56 -23.51 58.50
CA ILE A 151 -16.67 -24.66 58.32
C ILE A 151 -17.32 -25.89 58.99
N ASN A 152 -17.77 -26.85 58.19
CA ASN A 152 -18.44 -28.07 58.65
C ASN A 152 -17.46 -29.25 58.77
N SER A 153 -17.84 -30.30 59.51
CA SER A 153 -17.08 -31.56 59.53
C SER A 153 -16.91 -32.13 58.11
N GLY A 154 -15.69 -32.55 57.77
CA GLY A 154 -15.29 -32.99 56.44
C GLY A 154 -14.54 -31.94 55.63
N THR A 155 -14.52 -32.09 54.31
CA THR A 155 -13.81 -31.17 53.40
C THR A 155 -14.73 -30.03 52.97
N ASN A 156 -14.49 -28.82 53.47
CA ASN A 156 -15.12 -27.61 52.97
C ASN A 156 -14.25 -27.07 51.82
N ARG A 157 -14.84 -26.96 50.63
CA ARG A 157 -14.12 -26.55 49.43
C ARG A 157 -14.71 -25.26 48.89
N PHE A 158 -13.85 -24.26 48.75
CA PHE A 158 -14.14 -22.98 48.14
C PHE A 158 -13.27 -22.83 46.90
N SER A 159 -13.71 -22.06 45.92
CA SER A 159 -12.95 -21.86 44.70
C SER A 159 -13.13 -20.47 44.10
N ILE A 160 -12.09 -20.00 43.42
CA ILE A 160 -12.10 -18.76 42.63
C ILE A 160 -11.76 -19.13 41.19
N LEU A 161 -12.54 -18.62 40.24
CA LEU A 161 -12.22 -18.68 38.82
C LEU A 161 -11.15 -17.63 38.50
N TYR A 162 -10.04 -18.06 37.92
CA TYR A 162 -8.97 -17.16 37.49
C TYR A 162 -8.12 -17.82 36.42
N ASP A 163 -8.04 -17.18 35.25
CA ASP A 163 -7.24 -17.63 34.11
C ASP A 163 -5.81 -17.12 34.26
N TYR A 164 -5.00 -17.85 35.02
CA TYR A 164 -3.63 -17.45 35.23
C TYR A 164 -2.79 -17.72 33.98
N LEU A 165 -2.34 -16.66 33.32
CA LEU A 165 -1.25 -16.70 32.34
C LEU A 165 -0.02 -15.99 32.92
N PRO A 166 1.20 -16.54 32.75
CA PRO A 166 2.41 -15.85 33.18
C PRO A 166 2.54 -14.49 32.50
N SER A 167 2.94 -13.44 33.24
CA SER A 167 3.17 -12.13 32.65
C SER A 167 4.23 -12.19 31.55
N THR A 168 5.29 -12.98 31.77
CA THR A 168 6.33 -13.25 30.79
C THR A 168 6.33 -14.73 30.38
N ILE A 169 6.07 -14.98 29.10
CA ILE A 169 6.06 -16.31 28.49
C ILE A 169 7.45 -16.61 27.95
N LYS A 170 8.08 -17.70 28.41
CA LYS A 170 9.43 -18.16 28.01
C LYS A 170 9.46 -19.59 27.48
N GLU A 171 8.31 -20.23 27.45
CA GLU A 171 8.09 -21.59 26.97
C GLU A 171 6.80 -21.63 26.15
N GLU A 172 6.47 -22.79 25.61
CA GLU A 172 5.23 -22.98 24.86
C GLU A 172 4.03 -23.10 25.82
N ILE A 173 3.02 -22.27 25.60
CA ILE A 173 1.80 -22.18 26.38
C ILE A 173 0.60 -22.32 25.43
N PRO A 174 -0.06 -23.49 25.40
CA PRO A 174 -1.28 -23.68 24.63
C PRO A 174 -2.52 -23.19 25.39
N VAL A 175 -3.33 -22.37 24.75
CA VAL A 175 -4.63 -21.86 25.24
C VAL A 175 -5.72 -22.51 24.41
N ASN A 176 -6.38 -23.52 24.99
CA ASN A 176 -7.37 -24.38 24.33
C ASN A 176 -8.81 -24.13 24.83
N ARG A 177 -9.02 -23.04 25.57
CA ARG A 177 -10.30 -22.65 26.15
C ARG A 177 -10.38 -21.14 26.23
N ASN A 178 -11.58 -20.61 26.40
CA ASN A 178 -11.76 -19.19 26.57
C ASN A 178 -11.05 -18.71 27.84
N VAL A 179 -10.38 -17.55 27.74
CA VAL A 179 -9.63 -16.93 28.83
C VAL A 179 -9.88 -15.43 28.90
N LEU A 180 -9.94 -14.90 30.12
CA LEU A 180 -9.87 -13.46 30.38
C LEU A 180 -8.41 -13.06 30.64
N LEU A 181 -7.91 -12.03 29.96
CA LEU A 181 -6.59 -11.44 30.18
C LEU A 181 -6.69 -10.16 31.01
N PRO A 182 -6.38 -10.21 32.31
CA PRO A 182 -6.44 -9.05 33.19
C PRO A 182 -5.12 -8.28 33.30
N LYS A 183 -4.05 -8.75 32.65
CA LYS A 183 -2.70 -8.19 32.77
C LYS A 183 -1.90 -8.25 31.47
N ASN A 184 -0.91 -7.37 31.37
CA ASN A 184 0.00 -7.31 30.22
C ASN A 184 0.80 -8.60 30.07
N ILE A 185 0.82 -9.13 28.85
CA ILE A 185 1.57 -10.32 28.48
C ILE A 185 2.76 -9.94 27.61
N ARG A 186 3.93 -10.50 27.93
CA ARG A 186 5.16 -10.39 27.15
C ARG A 186 5.63 -11.77 26.75
N ILE A 187 5.66 -12.03 25.44
CA ILE A 187 6.27 -13.23 24.89
C ILE A 187 7.75 -12.94 24.66
N ALA A 188 8.61 -13.53 25.48
CA ALA A 188 10.05 -13.36 25.40
C ALA A 188 10.68 -14.35 24.41
N ALA A 189 11.98 -14.19 24.16
CA ALA A 189 12.75 -15.11 23.33
C ALA A 189 12.55 -16.58 23.78
N GLY A 190 12.20 -17.45 22.83
CA GLY A 190 11.91 -18.87 23.08
C GLY A 190 10.49 -19.16 23.58
N GLY A 191 9.72 -18.14 23.98
CA GLY A 191 8.33 -18.28 24.37
C GLY A 191 7.40 -18.42 23.16
N ILE A 192 6.39 -19.28 23.29
CA ILE A 192 5.34 -19.46 22.28
C ILE A 192 3.99 -19.38 22.98
N LEU A 193 3.15 -18.42 22.63
CA LEU A 193 1.74 -18.41 23.02
C LEU A 193 0.90 -18.94 21.87
N GLN A 194 0.26 -20.08 22.05
CA GLN A 194 -0.56 -20.71 21.03
C GLN A 194 -2.03 -20.71 21.44
N ILE A 195 -2.87 -19.99 20.72
CA ILE A 195 -4.31 -19.90 20.96
C ILE A 195 -5.01 -20.80 19.93
N ASN A 196 -5.66 -21.87 20.39
CA ASN A 196 -6.30 -22.87 19.55
C ASN A 196 -7.82 -22.80 19.71
N SER A 197 -8.51 -22.26 18.71
CA SER A 197 -9.98 -22.14 18.66
C SER A 197 -10.61 -21.58 19.95
N ALA A 198 -9.89 -20.69 20.62
CA ALA A 198 -10.27 -20.11 21.90
C ALA A 198 -10.52 -18.60 21.77
N THR A 199 -11.42 -18.08 22.60
CA THR A 199 -11.65 -16.64 22.74
C THR A 199 -10.81 -16.09 23.89
N VAL A 200 -9.98 -15.10 23.60
CA VAL A 200 -9.18 -14.37 24.57
C VAL A 200 -9.79 -12.97 24.70
N SER A 201 -10.49 -12.75 25.81
CA SER A 201 -11.09 -11.46 26.14
C SER A 201 -10.08 -10.61 26.92
N VAL A 202 -9.81 -9.40 26.47
CA VAL A 202 -8.76 -8.54 27.02
C VAL A 202 -9.38 -7.40 27.84
N LEU A 203 -8.92 -7.17 29.07
CA LEU A 203 -9.34 -5.99 29.86
C LEU A 203 -8.82 -4.68 29.24
N ASP A 204 -9.53 -3.58 29.49
CA ASP A 204 -9.15 -2.26 29.03
C ASP A 204 -7.69 -1.92 29.43
N ASN A 205 -6.94 -1.27 28.53
CA ASN A 205 -5.53 -0.90 28.70
C ASN A 205 -4.52 -2.06 28.87
N ILE A 206 -4.93 -3.31 28.61
CA ILE A 206 -4.02 -4.46 28.64
C ILE A 206 -3.41 -4.70 27.26
N GLN A 207 -2.08 -4.69 27.19
CA GLN A 207 -1.31 -4.89 25.97
C GLN A 207 -0.60 -6.26 25.98
N THR A 208 -0.66 -6.94 24.84
CA THR A 208 0.16 -8.12 24.55
C THR A 208 1.33 -7.71 23.65
N SER A 209 2.55 -8.06 24.05
CA SER A 209 3.77 -7.77 23.30
C SER A 209 4.55 -9.03 22.97
N ILE A 210 5.00 -9.13 21.71
CA ILE A 210 5.85 -10.21 21.21
C ILE A 210 7.22 -9.61 20.97
N ASN A 211 8.23 -10.05 21.70
CA ASN A 211 9.59 -9.52 21.59
C ASN A 211 10.47 -10.40 20.69
N PRO A 212 11.65 -9.91 20.27
CA PRO A 212 12.61 -10.69 19.50
C PRO A 212 12.78 -12.13 19.99
N GLY A 213 12.59 -13.10 19.10
CA GLY A 213 12.69 -14.53 19.39
C GLY A 213 11.42 -15.16 19.98
N GLY A 214 10.39 -14.38 20.29
CA GLY A 214 9.10 -14.83 20.78
C GLY A 214 8.09 -15.00 19.65
N LYS A 215 7.10 -15.90 19.84
CA LYS A 215 6.08 -16.20 18.83
C LYS A 215 4.68 -16.26 19.44
N MET A 216 3.70 -15.71 18.74
CA MET A 216 2.29 -15.91 19.02
C MET A 216 1.63 -16.56 17.80
N ILE A 217 0.88 -17.62 18.03
CA ILE A 217 0.13 -18.35 16.99
C ILE A 217 -1.34 -18.32 17.40
N VAL A 218 -2.20 -17.80 16.54
CA VAL A 218 -3.65 -17.82 16.72
C VAL A 218 -4.24 -18.68 15.62
N ASP A 219 -4.75 -19.84 16.00
CA ASP A 219 -5.27 -20.84 15.08
C ASP A 219 -6.78 -21.01 15.33
N GLY A 220 -7.60 -20.34 14.50
CA GLY A 220 -9.06 -20.28 14.65
C GLY A 220 -9.59 -19.57 15.91
N GLY A 221 -8.70 -18.96 16.70
CA GLY A 221 -9.06 -18.23 17.92
C GLY A 221 -9.54 -16.80 17.66
N THR A 222 -10.16 -16.18 18.68
CA THR A 222 -10.62 -14.78 18.65
C THR A 222 -9.94 -13.98 19.76
N LEU A 223 -9.41 -12.80 19.43
CA LEU A 223 -8.89 -11.83 20.39
C LEU A 223 -9.76 -10.57 20.33
N THR A 224 -10.40 -10.25 21.45
CA THR A 224 -11.41 -9.19 21.53
C THR A 224 -11.36 -8.45 22.87
N ALA A 225 -11.97 -7.26 22.91
CA ALA A 225 -12.16 -6.54 24.17
C ALA A 225 -13.17 -7.26 25.06
N SER A 226 -12.93 -7.25 26.37
CA SER A 226 -13.88 -7.79 27.36
C SER A 226 -15.05 -6.85 27.68
N GLN A 227 -14.85 -5.54 27.53
CA GLN A 227 -15.83 -4.51 27.87
C GLN A 227 -15.93 -3.45 26.78
N ASN A 228 -14.88 -2.62 26.65
CA ASN A 228 -14.86 -1.52 25.67
C ASN A 228 -13.84 -1.84 24.58
N THR A 229 -12.62 -1.31 24.72
CA THR A 229 -11.58 -1.38 23.70
C THR A 229 -10.28 -1.83 24.34
N TRP A 230 -9.42 -2.47 23.56
CA TRP A 230 -8.09 -2.85 24.02
C TRP A 230 -7.01 -2.29 23.09
N PRO A 231 -5.78 -2.06 23.59
CA PRO A 231 -4.69 -1.51 22.78
C PRO A 231 -4.31 -2.32 21.54
N GLY A 232 -4.57 -3.63 21.52
CA GLY A 232 -4.13 -4.54 20.46
C GLY A 232 -2.80 -5.24 20.74
N ILE A 233 -2.23 -5.87 19.71
CA ILE A 233 -0.99 -6.68 19.81
C ILE A 233 0.19 -5.87 19.28
N ARG A 234 1.30 -5.86 20.03
CA ARG A 234 2.56 -5.27 19.57
C ARG A 234 3.57 -6.34 19.18
N VAL A 235 4.04 -6.30 17.93
CA VAL A 235 5.07 -7.22 17.43
C VAL A 235 6.39 -6.45 17.32
N ASN A 236 7.23 -6.59 18.35
CA ASN A 236 8.51 -5.91 18.44
C ASN A 236 9.60 -6.71 17.75
N GLY A 237 10.45 -5.98 17.04
CA GLY A 237 11.62 -6.51 16.35
C GLY A 237 12.93 -5.92 16.85
N ASN A 238 13.99 -6.21 16.10
CA ASN A 238 15.27 -5.52 16.17
C ASN A 238 15.58 -4.93 14.79
N SER A 239 15.58 -3.60 14.69
CA SER A 239 15.73 -2.87 13.44
C SER A 239 17.10 -3.04 12.77
N LEU A 240 18.10 -3.56 13.48
CA LEU A 240 19.47 -3.74 12.98
C LEU A 240 19.75 -5.15 12.44
N LEU A 241 18.79 -6.06 12.55
CA LEU A 241 18.99 -7.47 12.19
C LEU A 241 18.03 -7.92 11.08
N PRO A 242 18.43 -8.86 10.22
CA PRO A 242 17.55 -9.52 9.24
C PRO A 242 16.28 -10.11 9.87
N GLN A 243 15.18 -10.15 9.12
CA GLN A 243 13.96 -10.82 9.57
C GLN A 243 14.14 -12.34 9.62
N THR A 244 14.27 -12.83 10.85
CA THR A 244 14.18 -14.25 11.18
C THR A 244 13.34 -14.39 12.44
N PHE A 245 12.73 -15.55 12.66
CA PHE A 245 11.98 -15.83 13.89
C PHE A 245 12.83 -15.76 15.17
N GLN A 246 14.16 -15.76 15.05
CA GLN A 246 15.06 -15.59 16.20
C GLN A 246 15.34 -14.10 16.49
N ASN A 247 15.46 -13.28 15.45
CA ASN A 247 15.81 -11.86 15.56
C ASN A 247 14.60 -10.96 15.83
N GLN A 248 13.41 -11.42 15.45
CA GLN A 248 12.18 -10.62 15.44
C GLN A 248 11.09 -11.33 16.25
N GLY A 249 10.17 -10.57 16.84
CA GLY A 249 8.91 -11.12 17.31
C GLY A 249 8.03 -11.50 16.12
N ALA A 250 7.23 -12.56 16.27
CA ALA A 250 6.35 -13.03 15.20
C ALA A 250 4.92 -13.29 15.67
N LEU A 251 3.96 -12.76 14.92
CA LEU A 251 2.54 -13.10 15.04
C LEU A 251 2.11 -13.88 13.79
N ILE A 252 1.51 -15.04 14.01
CA ILE A 252 0.96 -15.91 12.96
C ILE A 252 -0.53 -16.09 13.22
N LEU A 253 -1.36 -15.74 12.23
CA LEU A 253 -2.82 -15.85 12.29
C LEU A 253 -3.29 -16.84 11.22
N SER A 254 -4.04 -17.87 11.62
CA SER A 254 -4.51 -18.92 10.71
C SER A 254 -5.93 -19.41 10.99
N ASN A 255 -6.51 -20.09 10.00
CA ASN A 255 -7.73 -20.90 10.11
C ASN A 255 -8.95 -20.16 10.69
N GLY A 256 -9.19 -18.94 10.22
CA GLY A 256 -10.32 -18.10 10.64
C GLY A 256 -10.06 -17.32 11.92
N ALA A 257 -8.79 -17.11 12.31
CA ALA A 257 -8.44 -16.28 13.46
C ALA A 257 -9.05 -14.86 13.34
N VAL A 258 -9.50 -14.30 14.47
CA VAL A 258 -10.17 -12.99 14.52
C VAL A 258 -9.45 -12.06 15.50
N ILE A 259 -9.18 -10.83 15.06
CA ILE A 259 -8.76 -9.72 15.92
C ILE A 259 -9.80 -8.60 15.79
N GLU A 260 -10.45 -8.26 16.89
CA GLU A 260 -11.53 -7.28 16.88
C GLU A 260 -11.54 -6.31 18.07
N ASN A 261 -12.21 -5.17 17.87
CA ASN A 261 -12.42 -4.13 18.89
C ASN A 261 -11.13 -3.54 19.50
N ALA A 262 -10.03 -3.60 18.76
CA ALA A 262 -8.74 -3.03 19.17
C ALA A 262 -8.57 -1.58 18.68
N VAL A 263 -7.83 -0.78 19.44
CA VAL A 263 -7.36 0.55 18.99
C VAL A 263 -6.42 0.40 17.80
N THR A 264 -5.50 -0.56 17.84
CA THR A 264 -4.73 -0.99 16.67
C THR A 264 -4.58 -2.49 16.72
N GLY A 265 -5.29 -3.23 15.86
CA GLY A 265 -5.32 -4.70 15.91
C GLY A 265 -3.93 -5.31 16.05
N VAL A 266 -3.03 -4.95 15.14
CA VAL A 266 -1.61 -5.32 15.21
C VAL A 266 -0.71 -4.12 14.88
N GLN A 267 0.15 -3.76 15.82
CA GLN A 267 1.22 -2.79 15.59
C GLN A 267 2.56 -3.52 15.44
N VAL A 268 3.13 -3.46 14.23
CA VAL A 268 4.44 -4.02 13.91
C VAL A 268 5.50 -2.95 14.12
N GLY A 269 6.27 -3.11 15.19
CA GLY A 269 7.25 -2.16 15.67
C GLY A 269 6.70 -0.95 16.43
N SER A 270 7.52 0.06 16.62
CA SER A 270 7.17 1.30 17.31
C SER A 270 7.69 2.52 16.55
N GLN A 271 6.98 3.65 16.64
CA GLN A 271 7.49 4.94 16.17
C GLN A 271 8.43 5.62 17.19
N LEU A 272 8.45 5.15 18.44
CA LEU A 272 9.30 5.73 19.47
C LEU A 272 10.75 5.38 19.17
N PHE A 273 11.61 6.40 19.20
CA PHE A 273 13.06 6.24 19.09
C PHE A 273 13.60 5.46 20.29
N SER A 274 13.61 4.13 20.20
CA SER A 274 14.41 3.25 21.04
C SER A 274 15.66 2.84 20.26
N PHE A 275 16.79 2.63 20.95
CA PHE A 275 17.99 2.06 20.33
C PHE A 275 18.36 0.72 21.01
N PRO A 276 18.42 -0.40 20.25
CA PRO A 276 18.00 -0.52 18.85
C PRO A 276 16.49 -0.28 18.68
N GLY A 277 16.09 0.05 17.46
CA GLY A 277 14.69 0.29 17.14
C GLY A 277 13.88 -0.99 17.30
N ASN A 278 12.67 -0.87 17.83
CA ASN A 278 11.77 -2.01 18.04
C ASN A 278 11.05 -2.45 16.74
N GLN A 279 11.49 -2.00 15.56
CA GLN A 279 10.89 -2.36 14.26
C GLN A 279 11.46 -3.68 13.72
N GLY A 280 10.83 -4.26 12.69
CA GLY A 280 11.25 -5.50 12.04
C GLY A 280 10.43 -6.74 12.42
N GLY A 281 9.43 -6.60 13.29
CA GLY A 281 8.48 -7.67 13.62
C GLY A 281 7.87 -8.35 12.39
N ILE A 282 7.48 -9.62 12.55
CA ILE A 282 6.96 -10.46 11.48
C ILE A 282 5.46 -10.68 11.70
N LEU A 283 4.66 -10.45 10.65
CA LEU A 283 3.22 -10.70 10.66
C LEU A 283 2.85 -11.58 9.46
N GLN A 284 2.43 -12.81 9.75
CA GLN A 284 2.03 -13.78 8.73
C GLN A 284 0.58 -14.15 8.93
N VAL A 285 -0.26 -13.76 7.98
CA VAL A 285 -1.71 -13.90 8.08
C VAL A 285 -2.21 -14.74 6.92
N ASN A 286 -2.89 -15.84 7.24
CA ASN A 286 -3.48 -16.73 6.24
C ASN A 286 -4.87 -17.19 6.70
N ASN A 287 -5.94 -16.75 6.04
CA ASN A 287 -7.31 -17.00 6.46
C ASN A 287 -7.58 -16.42 7.86
N ALA A 288 -7.68 -15.09 7.97
CA ALA A 288 -7.96 -14.39 9.22
C ALA A 288 -8.79 -13.11 8.99
N GLN A 289 -9.36 -12.57 10.06
CA GLN A 289 -10.30 -11.46 10.03
C GLN A 289 -9.89 -10.36 11.02
N PHE A 290 -9.99 -9.12 10.58
CA PHE A 290 -9.82 -7.92 11.39
C PHE A 290 -11.15 -7.16 11.38
N ILE A 291 -11.83 -7.10 12.51
CA ILE A 291 -13.22 -6.62 12.58
C ILE A 291 -13.31 -5.45 13.56
N ASN A 292 -13.87 -4.33 13.11
CA ASN A 292 -14.22 -3.19 13.97
C ASN A 292 -13.06 -2.61 14.81
N ASN A 293 -11.81 -2.82 14.40
CA ASN A 293 -10.68 -2.13 15.00
C ASN A 293 -10.65 -0.67 14.52
N GLN A 294 -10.14 0.25 15.35
CA GLN A 294 -9.96 1.64 14.94
C GLN A 294 -8.94 1.76 13.80
N ARG A 295 -7.86 0.98 13.88
CA ARG A 295 -6.92 0.64 12.80
C ARG A 295 -6.69 -0.86 12.86
N ASP A 296 -6.65 -1.57 11.74
CA ASP A 296 -6.40 -3.02 11.78
C ASP A 296 -4.91 -3.30 11.93
N ILE A 297 -4.07 -2.67 11.11
CA ILE A 297 -2.63 -2.95 11.04
C ILE A 297 -1.81 -1.67 10.86
N GLU A 298 -0.72 -1.55 11.61
CA GLU A 298 0.30 -0.53 11.40
C GLU A 298 1.70 -1.15 11.29
N PHE A 299 2.34 -0.99 10.13
CA PHE A 299 3.76 -1.24 9.93
C PHE A 299 4.56 0.05 10.07
N ASN A 300 5.53 0.02 10.98
CA ASN A 300 6.54 1.07 11.12
C ASN A 300 7.78 0.77 10.27
N SER A 301 8.53 1.81 9.94
CA SER A 301 9.64 1.73 8.98
C SER A 301 10.71 0.73 9.38
N TYR A 302 11.04 -0.14 8.44
CA TYR A 302 12.04 -1.18 8.57
C TYR A 302 12.43 -1.70 7.19
N GLN A 303 13.73 -1.83 6.95
CA GLN A 303 14.29 -2.44 5.75
C GLN A 303 14.84 -3.82 6.12
N ASN A 304 14.26 -4.88 5.56
CA ASN A 304 14.82 -6.22 5.70
C ASN A 304 16.11 -6.32 4.87
N THR A 305 17.06 -7.12 5.34
CA THR A 305 18.34 -7.33 4.66
C THR A 305 18.75 -8.80 4.65
N ASN A 306 19.43 -9.25 3.61
CA ASN A 306 20.06 -10.57 3.60
C ASN A 306 21.32 -10.62 4.50
N SER A 307 22.02 -11.75 4.53
CA SER A 307 23.25 -11.94 5.32
C SER A 307 24.42 -11.04 4.89
N GLN A 308 24.36 -10.47 3.68
CA GLN A 308 25.34 -9.53 3.13
C GLN A 308 24.94 -8.06 3.36
N GLY A 309 23.81 -7.80 4.02
CA GLY A 309 23.29 -6.46 4.28
C GLY A 309 22.55 -5.82 3.10
N GLN A 310 22.29 -6.58 2.03
CA GLN A 310 21.54 -6.08 0.88
C GLN A 310 20.04 -6.05 1.20
N PRO A 311 19.31 -4.98 0.80
CA PRO A 311 17.85 -4.91 0.92
C PRO A 311 17.17 -6.15 0.32
N ILE A 312 16.21 -6.71 1.03
CA ILE A 312 15.30 -7.75 0.54
C ILE A 312 13.88 -7.44 1.02
N ASP A 313 12.90 -8.14 0.46
CA ASP A 313 11.50 -8.00 0.83
C ASP A 313 11.20 -8.46 2.27
N ASN A 314 10.17 -7.85 2.85
CA ASN A 314 9.64 -8.23 4.15
C ASN A 314 8.98 -9.61 4.06
N ILE A 315 9.23 -10.48 5.04
CA ILE A 315 8.66 -11.84 5.04
C ILE A 315 7.21 -11.91 5.55
N SER A 316 6.60 -10.75 5.82
CA SER A 316 5.21 -10.59 6.23
C SER A 316 4.26 -10.61 5.03
N TYR A 317 3.11 -11.25 5.17
CA TYR A 317 2.13 -11.40 4.10
C TYR A 317 0.70 -11.54 4.63
N PHE A 318 -0.27 -11.27 3.75
CA PHE A 318 -1.70 -11.35 3.99
C PHE A 318 -2.38 -12.16 2.90
N HIS A 319 -2.75 -13.39 3.22
CA HIS A 319 -3.44 -14.30 2.31
C HIS A 319 -4.86 -14.59 2.81
N HIS A 320 -5.87 -14.46 1.95
CA HIS A 320 -7.27 -14.77 2.30
C HIS A 320 -7.73 -14.01 3.56
N CYS A 321 -7.51 -12.70 3.60
CA CYS A 321 -7.78 -11.88 4.78
C CYS A 321 -9.05 -11.06 4.59
N LEU A 322 -9.79 -10.84 5.67
CA LEU A 322 -10.95 -9.95 5.69
C LEU A 322 -10.71 -8.78 6.64
N PHE A 323 -10.92 -7.56 6.17
CA PHE A 323 -10.87 -6.33 6.94
C PHE A 323 -12.26 -5.68 6.87
N THR A 324 -13.01 -5.70 7.97
CA THR A 324 -14.41 -5.25 7.99
C THR A 324 -14.66 -4.21 9.06
N THR A 325 -15.40 -3.17 8.69
CA THR A 325 -15.99 -2.22 9.65
C THR A 325 -17.48 -2.16 9.42
N ASP A 326 -18.25 -2.31 10.49
CA ASP A 326 -19.71 -2.25 10.47
C ASP A 326 -20.25 -1.33 11.58
N ASP A 327 -21.59 -1.22 11.66
CA ASP A 327 -22.28 -0.37 12.64
C ASP A 327 -22.08 -0.83 14.10
N ASN A 328 -21.53 -2.02 14.35
CA ASN A 328 -21.21 -2.51 15.70
C ASN A 328 -19.86 -1.99 16.22
N THR A 329 -19.15 -1.17 15.44
CA THR A 329 -17.87 -0.62 15.86
C THR A 329 -18.00 0.24 17.13
N LEU A 330 -17.06 0.07 18.05
CA LEU A 330 -17.00 0.81 19.32
C LEU A 330 -16.32 2.18 19.20
N PHE A 331 -15.84 2.54 18.01
CA PHE A 331 -15.08 3.76 17.76
C PHE A 331 -15.92 4.80 17.01
N SER A 332 -15.84 6.06 17.45
CA SER A 332 -16.49 7.18 16.75
C SER A 332 -15.71 7.71 15.53
N THR A 333 -14.43 7.34 15.44
CA THR A 333 -13.52 7.73 14.36
C THR A 333 -12.70 6.53 13.95
N HIS A 334 -12.40 6.40 12.66
CA HIS A 334 -11.63 5.30 12.13
C HIS A 334 -10.41 5.80 11.38
N HIS A 335 -9.39 4.98 11.40
CA HIS A 335 -8.21 5.10 10.59
C HIS A 335 -8.32 4.12 9.41
N GLU A 336 -7.44 4.26 8.45
CA GLU A 336 -7.08 3.28 7.44
C GLU A 336 -7.01 1.85 8.01
N ASN A 337 -7.39 0.85 7.21
CA ASN A 337 -7.31 -0.55 7.64
C ASN A 337 -5.84 -0.93 7.83
N VAL A 338 -5.03 -0.69 6.80
CA VAL A 338 -3.60 -1.00 6.81
C VAL A 338 -2.77 0.24 6.53
N LYS A 339 -1.83 0.54 7.43
CA LYS A 339 -0.83 1.58 7.24
C LYS A 339 0.55 0.97 7.06
N LEU A 340 1.20 1.26 5.93
CA LEU A 340 2.55 0.83 5.58
C LEU A 340 3.47 2.04 5.54
N SER A 341 4.38 2.17 6.50
CA SER A 341 5.33 3.28 6.55
C SER A 341 6.75 2.77 6.31
N GLY A 342 7.38 3.11 5.20
CA GLY A 342 8.82 2.84 4.99
C GLY A 342 9.20 1.36 5.03
N VAL A 343 8.30 0.47 4.63
CA VAL A 343 8.53 -0.98 4.51
C VAL A 343 8.54 -1.40 3.05
N GLN A 344 9.17 -2.53 2.74
CA GLN A 344 9.31 -3.06 1.38
C GLN A 344 8.83 -4.51 1.31
N GLY A 345 8.08 -4.86 0.26
CA GLY A 345 7.77 -6.24 -0.10
C GLY A 345 6.60 -6.88 0.64
N VAL A 346 5.72 -6.08 1.27
CA VAL A 346 4.53 -6.64 1.92
C VAL A 346 3.50 -7.05 0.86
N VAL A 347 3.03 -8.30 0.91
CA VAL A 347 2.11 -8.88 -0.08
C VAL A 347 0.69 -9.05 0.49
N PHE A 348 -0.31 -8.59 -0.27
CA PHE A 348 -1.72 -8.84 -0.08
C PHE A 348 -2.25 -9.69 -1.23
N ASN A 349 -2.80 -10.86 -0.94
CA ASN A 349 -3.35 -11.76 -1.94
C ASN A 349 -4.68 -12.32 -1.44
N HIS A 350 -5.77 -12.12 -2.18
CA HIS A 350 -7.12 -12.41 -1.68
C HIS A 350 -7.43 -11.66 -0.38
N ALA A 351 -7.09 -10.37 -0.30
CA ALA A 351 -7.47 -9.51 0.82
C ALA A 351 -8.76 -8.75 0.46
N ASN A 352 -9.78 -8.85 1.30
CA ASN A 352 -11.02 -8.09 1.14
C ASN A 352 -11.09 -6.99 2.19
N PHE A 353 -11.25 -5.74 1.74
CA PHE A 353 -11.48 -4.58 2.58
C PHE A 353 -12.92 -4.07 2.36
N THR A 354 -13.75 -4.21 3.39
CA THR A 354 -15.17 -3.84 3.32
C THR A 354 -15.54 -2.82 4.41
N GLU A 355 -16.31 -1.81 4.01
CA GLU A 355 -16.95 -0.85 4.90
C GLU A 355 -18.48 -0.93 4.75
N THR A 356 -19.18 -1.33 5.82
CA THR A 356 -20.64 -1.55 5.79
C THR A 356 -21.41 -0.62 6.72
N ARG A 357 -20.75 0.35 7.36
CA ARG A 357 -21.42 1.33 8.22
C ARG A 357 -22.48 2.14 7.47
N THR A 358 -23.64 2.29 8.09
CA THR A 358 -24.75 3.07 7.52
C THR A 358 -24.52 4.57 7.67
N ASN A 359 -25.01 5.37 6.71
CA ASN A 359 -24.94 6.84 6.70
C ASN A 359 -23.51 7.42 6.80
N LEU A 360 -22.51 6.71 6.28
CA LEU A 360 -21.12 7.15 6.30
C LEU A 360 -20.82 8.17 5.19
N ASP A 361 -20.31 9.34 5.58
CA ASP A 361 -19.74 10.30 4.62
C ASP A 361 -18.34 9.83 4.19
N LEU A 362 -18.28 9.07 3.08
CA LEU A 362 -17.03 8.58 2.49
C LEU A 362 -16.10 9.69 2.01
N SER A 363 -16.62 10.88 1.70
CA SER A 363 -15.80 12.04 1.33
C SER A 363 -15.13 12.68 2.55
N GLY A 364 -15.70 12.46 3.72
CA GLY A 364 -15.29 13.05 4.99
C GLY A 364 -14.05 12.41 5.62
N PRO A 365 -13.71 12.85 6.85
CA PRO A 365 -12.59 12.28 7.61
C PRO A 365 -12.86 10.88 8.17
N ASN A 366 -14.13 10.45 8.21
CA ASN A 366 -14.54 9.17 8.81
C ASN A 366 -14.54 7.99 7.84
N GLY A 367 -14.47 8.26 6.53
CA GLY A 367 -14.32 7.22 5.51
C GLY A 367 -12.93 6.57 5.57
N ARG A 368 -12.89 5.24 5.56
CA ARG A 368 -11.64 4.47 5.69
C ARG A 368 -10.90 4.36 4.36
N THR A 369 -9.58 4.36 4.45
CA THR A 369 -8.70 3.95 3.34
C THR A 369 -8.29 2.49 3.56
N GLY A 370 -8.38 1.65 2.53
CA GLY A 370 -7.98 0.24 2.65
C GLY A 370 -6.49 0.13 2.97
N ILE A 371 -5.64 0.60 2.05
CA ILE A 371 -4.18 0.61 2.23
C ILE A 371 -3.65 2.03 2.10
N LEU A 372 -3.00 2.50 3.18
CA LEU A 372 -2.23 3.75 3.20
C LEU A 372 -0.73 3.43 3.11
N GLY A 373 -0.11 3.72 1.97
CA GLY A 373 1.33 3.55 1.73
C GLY A 373 2.09 4.86 1.86
N SER A 374 3.12 4.91 2.72
CA SER A 374 4.00 6.07 2.88
C SER A 374 5.44 5.64 2.73
N ASN A 375 6.12 6.05 1.65
CA ASN A 375 7.47 5.61 1.30
C ASN A 375 7.62 4.07 1.32
N ALA A 376 6.58 3.33 0.94
CA ALA A 376 6.50 1.88 1.06
C ALA A 376 6.39 1.20 -0.30
N THR A 377 6.92 -0.03 -0.39
CA THR A 377 6.76 -0.93 -1.52
C THR A 377 5.91 -2.12 -1.11
N PHE A 378 4.85 -2.42 -1.87
CA PHE A 378 3.91 -3.50 -1.57
C PHE A 378 3.23 -4.04 -2.83
N MET A 379 2.63 -5.22 -2.73
CA MET A 379 1.93 -5.85 -3.84
C MET A 379 0.52 -6.29 -3.43
N VAL A 380 -0.43 -6.12 -4.35
CA VAL A 380 -1.85 -6.46 -4.17
C VAL A 380 -2.32 -7.33 -5.33
N TYR A 381 -2.88 -8.48 -5.01
CA TYR A 381 -3.34 -9.48 -5.98
C TYR A 381 -4.73 -9.99 -5.59
N ASN A 382 -5.62 -10.18 -6.57
CA ASN A 382 -6.90 -10.88 -6.39
C ASN A 382 -7.71 -10.34 -5.19
N SER A 383 -7.67 -9.03 -4.96
CA SER A 383 -8.18 -8.39 -3.74
C SER A 383 -9.40 -7.54 -4.05
N ASP A 384 -10.22 -7.25 -3.03
CA ASP A 384 -11.48 -6.51 -3.16
C ASP A 384 -11.49 -5.30 -2.21
N PHE A 385 -11.97 -4.16 -2.72
CA PHE A 385 -12.04 -2.89 -2.01
C PHE A 385 -13.45 -2.28 -2.16
N ASP A 386 -14.33 -2.57 -1.21
CA ASP A 386 -15.74 -2.15 -1.26
C ASP A 386 -16.08 -1.04 -0.26
N GLN A 387 -16.77 -0.01 -0.76
CA GLN A 387 -17.32 1.11 0.00
C GLN A 387 -16.29 1.91 0.83
N LEU A 388 -15.04 1.94 0.39
CA LEU A 388 -13.99 2.73 1.02
C LEU A 388 -13.95 4.17 0.50
N LYS A 389 -13.33 5.06 1.29
CA LYS A 389 -12.97 6.41 0.83
C LYS A 389 -11.89 6.37 -0.25
N HIS A 390 -10.86 5.56 0.00
CA HIS A 390 -9.82 5.19 -0.95
C HIS A 390 -9.57 3.69 -0.85
N GLY A 391 -9.52 2.97 -1.97
CA GLY A 391 -9.00 1.60 -1.95
C GLY A 391 -7.52 1.60 -1.55
N ILE A 392 -6.71 2.33 -2.33
CA ILE A 392 -5.28 2.53 -2.07
C ILE A 392 -4.95 4.02 -2.13
N TYR A 393 -4.23 4.51 -1.12
CA TYR A 393 -3.64 5.84 -1.10
C TYR A 393 -2.15 5.71 -0.81
N ALA A 394 -1.30 6.04 -1.78
CA ALA A 394 0.15 5.87 -1.66
C ALA A 394 0.90 7.18 -1.95
N THR A 395 1.89 7.50 -1.15
CA THR A 395 2.73 8.69 -1.37
C THR A 395 4.17 8.37 -1.06
N SER A 396 5.09 8.89 -1.86
CA SER A 396 6.51 8.78 -1.59
C SER A 396 7.24 10.09 -1.90
N SER A 397 8.29 10.35 -1.12
CA SER A 397 9.29 11.37 -1.43
C SER A 397 10.52 10.76 -2.14
N ASN A 398 10.53 9.42 -2.29
CA ASN A 398 11.55 8.67 -3.01
C ASN A 398 10.87 7.93 -4.17
N PRO A 399 11.14 8.27 -5.44
CA PRO A 399 10.46 7.67 -6.58
C PRO A 399 10.77 6.18 -6.77
N ASN A 400 11.82 5.64 -6.13
CA ASN A 400 12.13 4.21 -6.17
C ASN A 400 11.15 3.34 -5.34
N ARG A 401 10.17 3.95 -4.65
CA ARG A 401 9.08 3.23 -3.99
C ARG A 401 7.93 3.06 -4.97
N PHE A 402 7.47 1.81 -5.13
CA PHE A 402 6.45 1.43 -6.10
C PHE A 402 5.45 0.45 -5.48
N PHE A 403 4.33 0.21 -6.16
CA PHE A 403 3.44 -0.89 -5.82
C PHE A 403 2.90 -1.57 -7.07
N LYS A 404 2.40 -2.79 -6.89
CA LYS A 404 1.83 -3.62 -7.94
C LYS A 404 0.38 -3.96 -7.59
N VAL A 405 -0.55 -3.80 -8.52
CA VAL A 405 -1.96 -4.18 -8.36
C VAL A 405 -2.42 -4.98 -9.56
N TYR A 406 -2.86 -6.21 -9.31
CA TYR A 406 -3.32 -7.14 -10.34
C TYR A 406 -4.62 -7.81 -9.96
N ASN A 407 -5.50 -8.02 -10.95
CA ASN A 407 -6.71 -8.83 -10.84
C ASN A 407 -7.58 -8.47 -9.63
N SER A 408 -7.67 -7.19 -9.28
CA SER A 408 -8.36 -6.73 -8.08
C SER A 408 -9.54 -5.84 -8.43
N ASP A 409 -10.54 -5.82 -7.55
CA ASP A 409 -11.80 -5.13 -7.75
C ASP A 409 -11.91 -3.93 -6.81
N PHE A 410 -12.35 -2.79 -7.35
CA PHE A 410 -12.48 -1.53 -6.62
C PHE A 410 -13.89 -0.95 -6.77
N SER A 411 -14.69 -1.07 -5.72
CA SER A 411 -16.04 -0.46 -5.56
C SER A 411 -15.99 0.65 -4.50
N SER A 412 -15.01 1.55 -4.64
CA SER A 412 -14.69 2.59 -3.64
C SER A 412 -15.05 3.99 -4.16
N HIS A 413 -15.22 4.97 -3.25
CA HIS A 413 -15.44 6.38 -3.62
C HIS A 413 -14.28 6.93 -4.47
N ARG A 414 -13.05 6.51 -4.15
CA ARG A 414 -11.85 6.70 -4.97
C ARG A 414 -11.09 5.38 -5.01
N GLY A 415 -10.68 4.91 -6.18
CA GLY A 415 -9.98 3.63 -6.31
C GLY A 415 -8.54 3.72 -5.78
N ILE A 416 -7.64 4.20 -6.63
CA ILE A 416 -6.20 4.30 -6.34
C ILE A 416 -5.72 5.74 -6.51
N TYR A 417 -5.02 6.26 -5.51
CA TYR A 417 -4.25 7.51 -5.60
C TYR A 417 -2.78 7.22 -5.34
N PHE A 418 -1.89 7.74 -6.18
CA PHE A 418 -0.47 7.71 -5.89
C PHE A 418 0.29 8.97 -6.29
N ASN A 419 1.23 9.38 -5.44
CA ASN A 419 2.05 10.57 -5.64
C ASN A 419 3.56 10.30 -5.45
N GLY A 420 4.38 10.75 -6.40
CA GLY A 420 5.84 10.71 -6.28
C GLY A 420 6.41 9.29 -6.26
N MET A 421 5.79 8.38 -7.01
CA MET A 421 6.11 6.95 -7.04
C MET A 421 6.27 6.48 -8.48
N ASP A 422 7.49 6.14 -8.88
CA ASP A 422 7.78 5.67 -10.23
C ASP A 422 7.63 4.14 -10.32
N ASN A 423 7.54 3.62 -11.55
CA ASN A 423 7.49 2.17 -11.82
C ASN A 423 6.30 1.45 -11.14
N VAL A 424 5.19 2.14 -10.88
CA VAL A 424 3.93 1.56 -10.38
C VAL A 424 3.27 0.74 -11.50
N THR A 425 2.76 -0.45 -11.17
CA THR A 425 2.05 -1.31 -12.14
C THR A 425 0.62 -1.58 -11.67
N ILE A 426 -0.36 -1.28 -12.53
CA ILE A 426 -1.79 -1.51 -12.31
C ILE A 426 -2.34 -2.21 -13.56
N LYS A 427 -2.56 -3.52 -13.49
CA LYS A 427 -3.03 -4.33 -14.62
C LYS A 427 -4.22 -5.21 -14.30
N ASN A 428 -5.10 -5.41 -15.28
CA ASN A 428 -6.20 -6.39 -15.20
C ASN A 428 -7.15 -6.17 -14.00
N ASN A 429 -7.36 -4.93 -13.57
CA ASN A 429 -8.25 -4.62 -12.44
C ASN A 429 -9.61 -4.13 -12.93
N GLU A 430 -10.63 -4.27 -12.10
CA GLU A 430 -11.97 -3.73 -12.33
C GLU A 430 -12.26 -2.56 -11.36
N PHE A 431 -12.77 -1.45 -11.88
CA PHE A 431 -13.12 -0.27 -11.11
C PHE A 431 -14.59 0.08 -11.35
N LEU A 432 -15.39 0.07 -10.30
CA LEU A 432 -16.74 0.61 -10.28
C LEU A 432 -16.74 1.95 -9.55
N VAL A 433 -16.79 3.04 -10.33
CA VAL A 433 -16.68 4.41 -9.83
C VAL A 433 -18.03 5.09 -9.90
N LYS A 434 -18.78 5.13 -8.80
CA LYS A 434 -20.04 5.87 -8.76
C LYS A 434 -19.79 7.37 -8.83
N PRO A 435 -20.58 8.15 -9.59
CA PRO A 435 -20.47 9.60 -9.61
C PRO A 435 -20.62 10.22 -8.22
N GLY A 436 -19.87 11.27 -7.96
CA GLY A 436 -19.88 12.02 -6.71
C GLY A 436 -21.27 12.48 -6.25
N TYR A 437 -22.13 12.87 -7.19
CA TYR A 437 -23.50 13.32 -6.90
C TYR A 437 -24.44 12.21 -6.41
N GLU A 438 -24.08 10.92 -6.54
CA GLU A 438 -24.87 9.80 -6.01
C GLU A 438 -24.65 9.57 -4.51
N TYR A 439 -23.57 10.13 -3.97
CA TYR A 439 -23.30 10.09 -2.54
C TYR A 439 -24.15 11.16 -1.85
N THR A 440 -24.94 10.75 -0.85
CA THR A 440 -25.94 11.56 -0.13
C THR A 440 -25.33 12.61 0.83
N ASN A 441 -24.07 13.01 0.59
CA ASN A 441 -23.20 13.67 1.55
C ASN A 441 -23.34 15.20 1.49
N SER A 442 -23.00 15.89 2.58
CA SER A 442 -23.09 17.36 2.67
C SER A 442 -22.14 18.13 1.75
N ARG A 443 -21.13 17.47 1.18
CA ARG A 443 -20.17 18.04 0.23
C ARG A 443 -20.00 17.11 -0.97
N CYS A 444 -20.65 17.50 -2.05
CA CYS A 444 -20.52 16.93 -3.37
C CYS A 444 -19.04 17.06 -3.83
N MET A 445 -18.39 15.94 -4.18
CA MET A 445 -16.99 15.88 -4.62
C MET A 445 -16.82 14.87 -5.76
N ASP A 446 -15.84 15.10 -6.63
CA ASP A 446 -15.52 14.15 -7.70
C ASP A 446 -14.93 12.84 -7.18
N THR A 447 -15.30 11.77 -7.88
CA THR A 447 -14.81 10.40 -7.69
C THR A 447 -13.90 10.00 -8.83
N TYR A 448 -12.99 9.07 -8.57
CA TYR A 448 -12.07 8.60 -9.62
C TYR A 448 -11.66 7.14 -9.45
N GLY A 449 -11.35 6.48 -10.56
CA GLY A 449 -10.74 5.15 -10.58
C GLY A 449 -9.28 5.21 -10.17
N ILE A 450 -8.44 5.88 -10.97
CA ILE A 450 -7.00 6.00 -10.73
C ILE A 450 -6.56 7.47 -10.83
N TYR A 451 -5.79 7.94 -9.86
CA TYR A 451 -5.18 9.26 -9.86
C TYR A 451 -3.66 9.13 -9.73
N ILE A 452 -2.97 9.61 -10.77
CA ILE A 452 -1.52 9.62 -10.91
C ILE A 452 -1.04 11.05 -10.69
N ASP A 453 -0.15 11.27 -9.73
CA ASP A 453 0.34 12.61 -9.40
C ASP A 453 1.87 12.63 -9.34
N LYS A 454 2.53 13.38 -10.23
CA LYS A 454 4.01 13.53 -10.21
C LYS A 454 4.76 12.19 -10.17
N SER A 455 4.33 11.25 -11.01
CA SER A 455 4.86 9.89 -11.10
C SER A 455 5.13 9.54 -12.55
N ALA A 456 6.17 8.73 -12.80
CA ALA A 456 6.63 8.32 -14.11
C ALA A 456 6.88 6.81 -14.21
N HIS A 457 7.11 6.33 -15.43
CA HIS A 457 7.44 4.93 -15.74
C HIS A 457 6.38 3.91 -15.29
N PHE A 458 5.15 4.37 -15.04
CA PHE A 458 4.04 3.53 -14.62
C PHE A 458 3.50 2.70 -15.78
N VAL A 459 2.86 1.58 -15.45
CA VAL A 459 2.15 0.72 -16.39
C VAL A 459 0.71 0.58 -15.95
N ILE A 460 -0.21 1.21 -16.67
CA ILE A 460 -1.64 1.13 -16.41
C ILE A 460 -2.30 0.53 -17.65
N GLU A 461 -2.56 -0.77 -17.59
CA GLU A 461 -2.93 -1.56 -18.75
C GLU A 461 -4.05 -2.57 -18.49
N ASN A 462 -4.94 -2.73 -19.48
CA ASN A 462 -5.98 -3.76 -19.49
C ASN A 462 -6.91 -3.71 -18.26
N ASN A 463 -7.16 -2.51 -17.72
CA ASN A 463 -8.13 -2.32 -16.65
C ASN A 463 -9.52 -2.01 -17.24
N MET A 464 -10.56 -2.48 -16.56
CA MET A 464 -11.94 -2.17 -16.87
C MET A 464 -12.45 -1.13 -15.88
N LEU A 465 -12.80 0.05 -16.36
CA LEU A 465 -13.37 1.13 -15.55
C LEU A 465 -14.81 1.34 -15.99
N GLN A 466 -15.72 1.31 -15.02
CA GLN A 466 -17.15 1.52 -15.24
C GLN A 466 -17.71 2.54 -14.26
N SER A 467 -18.66 3.33 -14.74
CA SER A 467 -19.43 4.28 -13.94
C SER A 467 -20.89 4.27 -14.38
N ASN A 468 -21.68 5.17 -13.82
CA ASN A 468 -23.09 5.41 -14.13
C ASN A 468 -23.37 6.91 -14.21
N SER A 469 -22.45 7.66 -14.80
CA SER A 469 -22.58 9.10 -14.97
C SER A 469 -23.77 9.46 -15.87
N ASN A 470 -24.41 10.59 -15.57
CA ASN A 470 -25.38 11.26 -16.44
C ASN A 470 -24.72 12.35 -17.31
N GLY A 471 -23.39 12.45 -17.30
CA GLY A 471 -22.59 13.44 -18.00
C GLY A 471 -22.29 14.72 -17.21
N SER A 472 -22.77 14.84 -15.97
CA SER A 472 -22.42 15.97 -15.10
C SER A 472 -20.94 15.94 -14.73
N THR A 473 -20.22 17.02 -15.06
CA THR A 473 -18.85 17.26 -14.58
C THR A 473 -18.81 17.88 -13.18
N GLN A 474 -19.96 18.34 -12.66
CA GLN A 474 -20.06 18.74 -11.26
C GLN A 474 -20.24 17.48 -10.40
N CYS A 475 -19.24 17.18 -9.57
CA CYS A 475 -19.21 15.96 -8.75
C CYS A 475 -19.36 14.71 -9.62
N GLY A 476 -18.62 14.73 -10.73
CA GLY A 476 -18.64 13.66 -11.70
C GLY A 476 -17.85 12.45 -11.22
N SER A 477 -17.84 11.45 -12.08
CA SER A 477 -16.92 10.32 -12.05
C SER A 477 -15.85 10.49 -13.11
N LEU A 478 -14.60 10.25 -12.72
CA LEU A 478 -13.44 10.26 -13.61
C LEU A 478 -12.80 8.86 -13.68
N GLY A 479 -12.37 8.43 -14.86
CA GLY A 479 -11.71 7.14 -15.00
C GLY A 479 -10.27 7.18 -14.48
N ILE A 480 -9.38 7.76 -15.28
CA ILE A 480 -7.96 7.95 -14.94
C ILE A 480 -7.59 9.43 -15.03
N ILE A 481 -6.94 9.93 -13.98
CA ILE A 481 -6.40 11.30 -13.93
C ILE A 481 -4.87 11.22 -13.94
N ALA A 482 -4.24 11.91 -14.90
CA ALA A 482 -2.79 12.05 -15.00
C ALA A 482 -2.37 13.50 -14.74
N ASN A 483 -1.81 13.76 -13.57
CA ASN A 483 -1.42 15.10 -13.13
C ASN A 483 0.10 15.25 -13.01
N ASN A 484 0.67 16.16 -13.80
CA ASN A 484 2.10 16.50 -13.78
C ASN A 484 3.07 15.30 -13.83
N THR A 485 2.80 14.33 -14.70
CA THR A 485 3.63 13.12 -14.90
C THR A 485 5.00 13.38 -15.55
N GLY A 486 5.27 14.62 -15.96
CA GLY A 486 6.57 15.05 -16.47
C GLY A 486 6.81 14.75 -17.94
N ASN A 487 8.08 14.77 -18.35
CA ASN A 487 8.53 14.57 -19.73
C ASN A 487 9.03 13.14 -20.01
N GLN A 488 8.86 12.23 -19.05
CA GLN A 488 9.20 10.82 -19.20
C GLN A 488 8.21 10.15 -20.17
N THR A 489 8.66 9.07 -20.80
CA THR A 489 7.81 8.26 -21.69
C THR A 489 6.83 7.46 -20.85
N ASN A 490 5.59 7.95 -20.77
CA ASN A 490 4.50 7.36 -19.99
C ASN A 490 3.34 6.95 -20.91
N GLN A 491 2.60 5.90 -20.56
CA GLN A 491 1.47 5.42 -21.37
C GLN A 491 0.28 5.00 -20.51
N ILE A 492 -0.92 5.40 -20.94
CA ILE A 492 -2.19 4.80 -20.50
C ILE A 492 -2.67 3.94 -21.67
N TYR A 493 -2.67 2.63 -21.48
CA TYR A 493 -2.72 1.68 -22.59
C TYR A 493 -3.83 0.63 -22.42
N ARG A 494 -4.65 0.40 -23.45
CA ARG A 494 -5.58 -0.74 -23.49
C ARG A 494 -6.56 -0.82 -22.31
N ASN A 495 -7.00 0.30 -21.75
CA ASN A 495 -8.04 0.33 -20.72
C ASN A 495 -9.42 0.55 -21.35
N ASN A 496 -10.47 0.04 -20.72
CA ASN A 496 -11.86 0.25 -21.14
C ASN A 496 -12.57 1.20 -20.17
N PHE A 497 -13.28 2.20 -20.70
CA PHE A 497 -13.98 3.25 -19.94
C PHE A 497 -15.45 3.33 -20.35
N ILE A 498 -16.35 3.06 -19.40
CA ILE A 498 -17.79 3.02 -19.66
C ILE A 498 -18.54 4.01 -18.75
N ASN A 499 -19.41 4.85 -19.32
CA ASN A 499 -20.35 5.73 -18.61
C ASN A 499 -19.72 6.76 -17.64
N PHE A 500 -18.54 7.29 -17.96
CA PHE A 500 -17.87 8.32 -17.17
C PHE A 500 -18.28 9.74 -17.53
N SER A 501 -18.08 10.64 -16.57
CA SER A 501 -18.12 12.08 -16.85
C SER A 501 -16.90 12.47 -17.67
N ILE A 502 -15.72 11.98 -17.27
CA ILE A 502 -14.48 12.07 -18.05
C ILE A 502 -13.76 10.71 -17.99
N GLY A 503 -13.51 10.08 -19.13
CA GLY A 503 -12.76 8.81 -19.20
C GLY A 503 -11.32 8.99 -18.74
N ILE A 504 -10.55 9.81 -19.47
CA ILE A 504 -9.18 10.19 -19.10
C ILE A 504 -9.07 11.72 -18.98
N GLU A 505 -8.59 12.19 -17.84
CA GLU A 505 -8.23 13.58 -17.65
C GLU A 505 -6.71 13.71 -17.49
N SER A 506 -6.10 14.65 -18.22
CA SER A 506 -4.70 15.01 -18.02
C SER A 506 -4.59 16.46 -17.62
N ILE A 507 -3.80 16.73 -16.57
CA ILE A 507 -3.73 18.05 -15.95
C ILE A 507 -2.27 18.48 -15.84
N GLY A 508 -1.98 19.69 -16.34
CA GLY A 508 -0.67 20.33 -16.17
C GLY A 508 0.41 19.76 -17.09
N LYS A 509 1.60 19.51 -16.52
CA LYS A 509 2.81 19.15 -17.28
C LYS A 509 2.95 17.62 -17.44
N ASN A 510 2.36 17.07 -18.49
CA ASN A 510 2.50 15.66 -18.86
C ASN A 510 3.25 15.50 -20.20
N LYS A 511 4.06 16.50 -20.57
CA LYS A 511 4.88 16.53 -21.78
C LYS A 511 6.22 17.21 -21.56
N GLY A 512 7.16 16.97 -22.47
CA GLY A 512 8.43 17.68 -22.53
C GLY A 512 8.50 18.71 -23.65
N LEU A 513 9.72 19.14 -23.94
CA LEU A 513 9.99 20.12 -25.01
C LEU A 513 10.04 19.44 -26.38
N ASN A 514 10.46 18.18 -26.42
CA ASN A 514 10.53 17.42 -27.65
C ASN A 514 9.18 16.74 -27.98
N PRO A 515 8.82 16.55 -29.26
CA PRO A 515 7.51 16.01 -29.65
C PRO A 515 7.22 14.58 -29.14
N GLN A 516 8.27 13.82 -28.85
CA GLN A 516 8.22 12.48 -28.24
C GLN A 516 8.32 12.49 -26.71
N GLU A 517 8.17 13.59 -26.01
CA GLU A 517 8.30 13.57 -24.55
C GLU A 517 6.93 13.68 -23.89
N GLY A 518 6.64 12.77 -22.96
CA GLY A 518 5.42 12.82 -22.15
C GLY A 518 4.52 11.60 -22.22
N LEU A 519 3.30 11.83 -21.75
CA LEU A 519 2.18 10.91 -21.71
C LEU A 519 1.58 10.69 -23.09
N MET A 520 1.45 9.41 -23.46
CA MET A 520 0.72 8.96 -24.63
C MET A 520 -0.54 8.19 -24.20
N ILE A 521 -1.69 8.57 -24.77
CA ILE A 521 -2.96 7.85 -24.59
C ILE A 521 -3.17 6.95 -25.79
N LYS A 522 -3.12 5.63 -25.60
CA LYS A 522 -3.06 4.67 -26.71
C LYS A 522 -3.96 3.46 -26.48
N CYS A 523 -4.64 3.00 -27.51
CA CYS A 523 -5.39 1.74 -27.52
C CYS A 523 -6.50 1.61 -26.48
N ASN A 524 -6.99 2.71 -25.91
CA ASN A 524 -8.09 2.67 -24.95
C ASN A 524 -9.44 2.60 -25.67
N ILE A 525 -10.42 1.98 -25.03
CA ILE A 525 -11.81 1.90 -25.50
C ILE A 525 -12.66 2.81 -24.64
N PHE A 526 -13.45 3.65 -25.28
CA PHE A 526 -14.39 4.56 -24.63
C PHE A 526 -15.81 4.28 -25.10
N GLU A 527 -16.73 4.10 -24.16
CA GLU A 527 -18.14 3.77 -24.42
C GLU A 527 -19.04 4.61 -23.51
N GLU A 528 -20.03 5.28 -24.10
CA GLU A 528 -21.07 6.01 -23.35
C GLU A 528 -20.54 7.08 -22.36
N ASN A 529 -19.34 7.64 -22.58
CA ASN A 529 -18.79 8.73 -21.74
C ASN A 529 -19.26 10.11 -22.22
N ALA A 530 -19.27 11.10 -21.32
CA ALA A 530 -19.51 12.49 -21.71
C ALA A 530 -18.28 13.15 -22.34
N TYR A 531 -17.12 12.91 -21.74
CA TYR A 531 -15.82 13.18 -22.35
C TYR A 531 -14.97 11.92 -22.37
N ASP A 532 -14.41 11.56 -23.52
CA ASP A 532 -13.48 10.43 -23.57
C ASP A 532 -12.10 10.85 -23.03
N ILE A 533 -11.56 11.96 -23.57
CA ILE A 533 -10.28 12.53 -23.16
C ILE A 533 -10.39 14.04 -22.97
N TYR A 534 -9.92 14.52 -21.82
CA TYR A 534 -9.82 15.95 -21.50
C TYR A 534 -8.37 16.32 -21.13
N VAL A 535 -7.77 17.27 -21.85
CA VAL A 535 -6.41 17.79 -21.57
C VAL A 535 -6.51 19.23 -21.09
N ALA A 536 -6.17 19.43 -19.82
CA ALA A 536 -6.21 20.72 -19.14
C ALA A 536 -4.79 21.26 -18.86
N PRO A 537 -4.52 22.56 -19.09
CA PRO A 537 -3.20 23.16 -18.84
C PRO A 537 -2.85 23.29 -17.34
N GLY A 538 -3.81 23.08 -16.43
CA GLY A 538 -3.65 23.26 -14.99
C GLY A 538 -3.73 24.73 -14.53
N LYS A 539 -3.72 24.95 -13.20
CA LYS A 539 -3.94 26.30 -12.60
C LYS A 539 -2.75 27.26 -12.73
N THR A 540 -1.53 26.74 -12.91
CA THR A 540 -0.28 27.52 -12.98
C THR A 540 0.58 26.98 -14.10
N SER A 541 0.28 27.34 -15.35
CA SER A 541 0.93 26.79 -16.54
C SER A 541 2.11 27.66 -16.98
N SER A 542 3.34 27.22 -16.70
CA SER A 542 4.48 27.55 -17.57
C SER A 542 4.61 26.43 -18.59
N ARG A 543 4.76 26.74 -19.87
CA ARG A 543 5.01 25.71 -20.90
C ARG A 543 6.29 24.89 -20.56
N PRO A 544 6.38 23.62 -20.97
CA PRO A 544 5.40 22.89 -21.77
C PRO A 544 4.25 22.27 -20.93
N VAL A 545 3.01 22.29 -21.43
CA VAL A 545 1.80 21.73 -20.78
C VAL A 545 0.95 20.89 -21.72
N GLY A 546 0.17 19.96 -21.16
CA GLY A 546 -0.64 19.00 -21.91
C GLY A 546 0.02 17.63 -21.98
N ILE A 547 -0.30 16.87 -23.02
CA ILE A 547 0.22 15.52 -23.29
C ILE A 547 1.26 15.56 -24.41
N ARG A 548 1.93 14.43 -24.67
CA ARG A 548 2.92 14.32 -25.74
C ARG A 548 2.32 14.80 -27.07
N GLU A 549 3.10 15.48 -27.90
CA GLU A 549 2.62 16.00 -29.18
C GLU A 549 2.30 14.86 -30.16
N LEU A 550 3.21 13.91 -30.36
CA LEU A 550 3.04 12.82 -31.32
C LEU A 550 2.29 11.63 -30.70
N HIS A 551 1.03 11.46 -31.09
CA HIS A 551 0.17 10.32 -30.78
C HIS A 551 0.12 9.35 -31.96
N GLY A 552 1.02 8.37 -31.94
CA GLY A 552 1.21 7.40 -33.02
C GLY A 552 2.33 7.81 -33.95
N TYR A 553 2.49 7.06 -35.05
CA TYR A 553 3.64 7.21 -35.93
C TYR A 553 3.29 6.88 -37.39
N ALA A 554 3.68 7.75 -38.33
CA ALA A 554 3.27 7.67 -39.73
C ALA A 554 4.29 7.05 -40.70
N THR A 555 5.57 6.92 -40.33
CA THR A 555 6.63 6.70 -41.32
C THR A 555 7.15 5.26 -41.31
N SER A 556 6.59 4.43 -42.20
CA SER A 556 6.60 2.96 -42.12
C SER A 556 5.80 2.42 -40.92
N PRO A 557 4.51 2.80 -40.79
CA PRO A 557 3.68 2.27 -39.72
C PRO A 557 3.56 0.76 -39.86
N ASN A 558 3.46 0.08 -38.74
CA ASN A 558 2.65 -1.12 -38.68
C ASN A 558 1.35 -0.77 -37.94
N THR A 559 0.36 -1.63 -38.01
CA THR A 559 -0.95 -1.36 -37.41
C THR A 559 -0.87 -1.10 -35.90
N SER A 560 0.18 -1.56 -35.19
CA SER A 560 0.37 -1.31 -33.76
C SER A 560 1.13 -0.04 -33.39
N THR A 561 1.65 0.70 -34.37
CA THR A 561 2.35 1.98 -34.14
C THR A 561 1.40 3.19 -34.10
N LEU A 562 0.17 3.05 -34.58
CA LEU A 562 -0.85 4.10 -34.57
C LEU A 562 -1.53 4.22 -33.19
N SER A 563 -2.30 5.28 -32.97
CA SER A 563 -2.90 5.56 -31.65
C SER A 563 -3.89 4.50 -31.19
N GLY A 564 -4.72 3.98 -32.08
CA GLY A 564 -5.61 2.85 -31.83
C GLY A 564 -6.67 3.03 -30.74
N ASN A 565 -6.91 4.23 -30.22
CA ASN A 565 -8.04 4.46 -29.30
C ASN A 565 -9.37 4.35 -30.06
N LEU A 566 -10.39 3.81 -29.40
CA LEU A 566 -11.76 3.73 -29.90
C LEU A 566 -12.65 4.70 -29.13
N PHE A 567 -13.03 5.80 -29.76
CA PHE A 567 -13.85 6.86 -29.17
C PHE A 567 -15.33 6.47 -29.08
N GLY A 568 -16.02 7.00 -28.07
CA GLY A 568 -17.44 6.76 -27.80
C GLY A 568 -18.35 7.67 -28.62
N ASN A 569 -18.20 7.68 -29.95
CA ASN A 569 -18.87 8.61 -30.85
C ASN A 569 -20.42 8.55 -30.77
N ASP A 570 -20.99 7.41 -30.42
CA ASP A 570 -22.43 7.16 -30.28
C ASP A 570 -22.96 7.34 -28.85
N SER A 571 -22.14 7.84 -27.92
CA SER A 571 -22.51 8.05 -26.53
C SER A 571 -23.71 8.99 -26.39
N ARG A 572 -24.70 8.58 -25.59
CA ARG A 572 -25.93 9.37 -25.37
C ARG A 572 -25.71 10.63 -24.54
N ILE A 573 -24.64 10.63 -23.74
CA ILE A 573 -24.26 11.75 -22.87
C ILE A 573 -23.06 12.52 -23.44
N LEU A 574 -22.65 12.22 -24.68
CA LEU A 574 -21.47 12.80 -25.32
C LEU A 574 -21.55 14.33 -25.35
N ILE A 575 -20.50 14.97 -24.83
CA ILE A 575 -20.25 16.40 -24.98
C ILE A 575 -19.08 16.61 -25.94
N SER A 576 -17.98 15.88 -25.78
CA SER A 576 -16.87 15.86 -26.73
C SER A 576 -16.00 14.63 -26.51
N ASN A 577 -15.56 13.98 -27.59
CA ASN A 577 -14.61 12.87 -27.50
C ASN A 577 -13.24 13.35 -27.02
N PHE A 578 -12.72 14.45 -27.56
CA PHE A 578 -11.37 14.90 -27.26
C PHE A 578 -11.26 16.42 -27.12
N VAL A 579 -11.00 16.89 -25.91
CA VAL A 579 -10.72 18.30 -25.62
C VAL A 579 -9.23 18.50 -25.33
N ASN A 580 -8.63 19.49 -25.98
CA ASN A 580 -7.26 19.94 -25.74
C ASN A 580 -7.16 21.45 -25.51
N ASP A 581 -7.20 21.84 -24.24
CA ASP A 581 -6.99 23.23 -23.82
C ASP A 581 -5.50 23.55 -23.57
N ALA A 582 -4.58 22.70 -24.04
CA ALA A 582 -3.14 22.82 -23.86
C ALA A 582 -2.41 23.02 -25.22
N GLU A 583 -1.23 22.42 -25.40
CA GLU A 583 -0.44 22.55 -26.64
C GLU A 583 -0.85 21.53 -27.71
N SER A 584 -0.49 21.80 -28.97
CA SER A 584 -0.89 21.01 -30.14
C SER A 584 -0.59 19.51 -30.00
N VAL A 585 -1.49 18.69 -30.55
CA VAL A 585 -1.37 17.23 -30.61
C VAL A 585 -1.55 16.76 -32.05
N SER A 586 -0.57 16.00 -32.55
CA SER A 586 -0.64 15.27 -33.81
C SER A 586 -1.11 13.84 -33.56
N TYR A 587 -2.31 13.51 -34.04
CA TYR A 587 -2.97 12.24 -33.79
C TYR A 587 -3.05 11.38 -35.07
N PHE A 588 -2.26 10.31 -35.09
CA PHE A 588 -2.19 9.35 -36.19
C PHE A 588 -3.14 8.18 -35.93
N HIS A 589 -4.05 7.95 -36.88
CA HIS A 589 -5.09 6.92 -36.75
C HIS A 589 -5.19 6.04 -38.00
N HIS A 590 -5.76 4.86 -37.81
CA HIS A 590 -6.08 3.90 -38.87
C HIS A 590 -7.11 4.46 -39.84
N ASN A 591 -7.36 3.74 -40.94
CA ASN A 591 -8.41 4.15 -41.87
C ASN A 591 -9.80 4.14 -41.21
N LEU A 592 -10.72 4.92 -41.79
CA LEU A 592 -12.05 5.14 -41.23
C LEU A 592 -13.05 3.98 -41.49
N ARG A 593 -12.59 2.76 -41.79
CA ARG A 593 -13.48 1.59 -41.81
C ARG A 593 -14.01 1.27 -40.41
N GLU A 594 -13.18 1.49 -39.41
CA GLU A 594 -13.62 1.65 -38.02
C GLU A 594 -13.71 3.16 -37.74
N PRO A 595 -14.91 3.76 -37.76
CA PRO A 595 -15.06 5.20 -37.58
C PRO A 595 -14.66 5.69 -36.18
N ARG A 596 -14.62 4.80 -35.17
CA ARG A 596 -14.24 5.15 -33.79
C ARG A 596 -12.75 5.39 -33.59
N VAL A 597 -11.88 5.12 -34.57
CA VAL A 597 -10.42 5.37 -34.44
C VAL A 597 -10.07 6.86 -34.41
N LYS A 598 -11.03 7.73 -34.73
CA LYS A 598 -10.93 9.20 -34.71
C LYS A 598 -12.10 9.78 -33.90
N PRO A 599 -11.89 10.86 -33.13
CA PRO A 599 -13.00 11.52 -32.44
C PRO A 599 -13.96 12.16 -33.46
N GLU A 600 -15.27 12.04 -33.21
CA GLU A 600 -16.29 12.74 -33.99
C GLU A 600 -16.42 14.20 -33.56
N ILE A 601 -16.36 14.47 -32.25
CA ILE A 601 -16.44 15.81 -31.66
C ILE A 601 -15.15 16.11 -30.89
N TRP A 602 -14.39 17.10 -31.35
CA TRP A 602 -13.18 17.55 -30.67
C TRP A 602 -13.14 19.07 -30.53
N ASN A 603 -12.35 19.57 -29.56
CA ASN A 603 -12.08 20.99 -29.37
C ASN A 603 -10.61 21.17 -28.97
N GLY A 604 -9.95 22.20 -29.48
CA GLY A 604 -8.53 22.47 -29.23
C GLY A 604 -7.64 22.29 -30.46
N ASP A 605 -6.34 22.45 -30.25
CA ASP A 605 -5.33 22.36 -31.29
C ASP A 605 -4.95 20.90 -31.57
N PHE A 606 -5.47 20.38 -32.68
CA PHE A 606 -5.25 19.01 -33.14
C PHE A 606 -4.92 18.97 -34.63
N GLN A 607 -4.02 18.05 -34.99
CA GLN A 607 -3.79 17.61 -36.36
C GLN A 607 -4.10 16.12 -36.47
N PHE A 608 -5.14 15.77 -37.21
CA PHE A 608 -5.54 14.37 -37.41
C PHE A 608 -5.00 13.84 -38.74
N TYR A 609 -4.25 12.74 -38.67
CA TYR A 609 -3.63 12.12 -39.83
C TYR A 609 -4.14 10.69 -40.03
N GLU A 610 -4.87 10.47 -41.13
CA GLU A 610 -5.41 9.16 -41.49
C GLU A 610 -4.41 8.34 -42.29
N MET A 611 -4.11 7.14 -41.79
CA MET A 611 -3.24 6.17 -42.46
C MET A 611 -4.08 5.18 -43.27
N GLN A 612 -4.48 5.61 -44.48
CA GLN A 612 -5.40 4.89 -45.38
C GLN A 612 -5.04 3.41 -45.64
N ALA A 613 -3.73 3.09 -45.64
CA ALA A 613 -3.23 1.74 -45.92
C ALA A 613 -3.42 0.74 -44.76
N PHE A 614 -3.83 1.19 -43.57
CA PHE A 614 -3.87 0.37 -42.36
C PHE A 614 -5.29 0.22 -41.85
N ASP A 615 -5.82 -1.00 -41.97
CA ASP A 615 -7.06 -1.42 -41.35
C ASP A 615 -6.88 -1.58 -39.84
N PHE A 616 -7.91 -1.19 -39.08
CA PHE A 616 -7.94 -1.40 -37.64
C PHE A 616 -8.40 -2.83 -37.30
N ASP A 617 -7.57 -3.53 -36.54
CA ASP A 617 -7.92 -4.76 -35.82
C ASP A 617 -7.41 -4.64 -34.38
N TYR A 618 -8.28 -4.79 -33.39
CA TYR A 618 -7.92 -4.49 -32.00
C TYR A 618 -6.80 -5.40 -31.44
N ASN A 619 -6.70 -6.65 -31.87
CA ASN A 619 -5.68 -7.56 -31.34
C ASN A 619 -4.32 -7.35 -32.01
N LEU A 620 -4.32 -6.97 -33.30
CA LEU A 620 -3.10 -6.67 -34.04
C LEU A 620 -2.59 -5.25 -33.79
N SER A 621 -3.50 -4.28 -33.69
CA SER A 621 -3.17 -2.86 -33.50
C SER A 621 -2.84 -2.53 -32.05
N CYS A 622 -3.40 -3.28 -31.11
CA CYS A 622 -3.25 -3.01 -29.70
C CYS A 622 -2.78 -4.25 -28.93
N PRO A 623 -1.67 -4.92 -29.30
CA PRO A 623 -1.26 -6.17 -28.66
C PRO A 623 -1.11 -6.02 -27.13
N ILE A 624 -1.48 -7.05 -26.38
CA ILE A 624 -1.25 -7.09 -24.93
C ILE A 624 0.25 -7.14 -24.67
N HIS A 625 0.78 -6.31 -23.76
CA HIS A 625 2.16 -6.44 -23.34
C HIS A 625 2.32 -7.65 -22.43
N ILE A 626 3.19 -8.58 -22.84
CA ILE A 626 3.51 -9.78 -22.07
C ILE A 626 4.45 -9.37 -20.93
N ASP A 627 4.09 -9.74 -19.69
CA ASP A 627 4.84 -9.34 -18.48
C ASP A 627 6.26 -9.93 -18.39
N LEU A 628 6.60 -10.93 -19.22
CA LEU A 628 7.87 -11.65 -19.22
C LEU A 628 8.57 -11.50 -20.58
N THR A 629 8.98 -10.28 -20.92
CA THR A 629 9.90 -10.07 -22.04
C THR A 629 11.32 -10.30 -21.54
N PRO A 630 12.09 -11.27 -22.10
CA PRO A 630 13.43 -11.56 -21.63
C PRO A 630 14.35 -10.32 -21.68
N TYR A 631 15.20 -10.17 -20.66
CA TYR A 631 16.17 -9.07 -20.59
C TYR A 631 17.04 -8.94 -21.86
N THR A 632 17.43 -10.06 -22.47
CA THR A 632 18.22 -10.08 -23.71
C THR A 632 17.51 -9.43 -24.89
N ASP A 633 16.19 -9.63 -24.99
CA ASP A 633 15.38 -9.11 -26.09
C ASP A 633 15.16 -7.60 -25.91
N LEU A 634 14.94 -7.16 -24.67
CA LEU A 634 14.83 -5.73 -24.34
C LEU A 634 16.13 -4.98 -24.62
N ILE A 635 17.29 -5.57 -24.30
CA ILE A 635 18.59 -4.97 -24.62
C ILE A 635 18.80 -4.89 -26.13
N ALA A 636 18.44 -5.94 -26.88
CA ALA A 636 18.53 -5.92 -28.34
C ALA A 636 17.62 -4.83 -28.93
N GLN A 637 16.38 -4.70 -28.44
CA GLN A 637 15.45 -3.65 -28.86
C GLN A 637 15.97 -2.24 -28.52
N LYS A 638 16.50 -2.04 -27.30
CA LYS A 638 17.09 -0.78 -26.86
C LYS A 638 18.27 -0.39 -27.78
N GLN A 639 19.19 -1.31 -28.05
CA GLN A 639 20.36 -1.04 -28.88
C GLN A 639 19.99 -0.80 -30.35
N ASP A 640 19.05 -1.59 -30.90
CA ASP A 640 18.52 -1.40 -32.25
C ASP A 640 17.90 0.00 -32.41
N ALA A 641 17.06 0.41 -31.46
CA ALA A 641 16.43 1.72 -31.47
C ALA A 641 17.47 2.85 -31.32
N GLN A 642 18.48 2.67 -30.48
CA GLN A 642 19.56 3.64 -30.30
C GLN A 642 20.37 3.85 -31.59
N THR A 643 20.76 2.77 -32.28
CA THR A 643 21.50 2.84 -33.54
C THR A 643 20.70 3.61 -34.60
N HIS A 644 19.42 3.27 -34.79
CA HIS A 644 18.58 3.97 -35.77
C HIS A 644 18.35 5.43 -35.39
N TYR A 645 18.24 5.75 -34.10
CA TYR A 645 18.14 7.12 -33.61
C TYR A 645 19.39 7.93 -33.96
N GLU A 646 20.59 7.41 -33.66
CA GLU A 646 21.86 8.09 -33.94
C GLU A 646 22.10 8.28 -35.44
N GLU A 647 21.89 7.23 -36.25
CA GLU A 647 22.06 7.30 -37.70
C GLU A 647 21.10 8.31 -38.34
N THR A 648 19.82 8.30 -37.94
CA THR A 648 18.82 9.24 -38.45
C THR A 648 19.13 10.67 -38.03
N SER A 649 19.59 10.87 -36.78
CA SER A 649 19.96 12.19 -36.26
C SER A 649 21.11 12.81 -37.08
N VAL A 650 22.15 12.04 -37.38
CA VAL A 650 23.29 12.49 -38.19
C VAL A 650 22.85 12.83 -39.62
N LEU A 651 22.02 11.99 -40.24
CA LEU A 651 21.50 12.24 -41.59
C LEU A 651 20.61 13.49 -41.64
N LEU A 652 19.69 13.62 -40.67
CA LEU A 652 18.81 14.78 -40.58
C LEU A 652 19.62 16.07 -40.43
N GLN A 653 20.63 16.08 -39.55
CA GLN A 653 21.50 17.23 -39.37
C GLN A 653 22.27 17.60 -40.64
N ALA A 654 22.69 16.61 -41.44
CA ALA A 654 23.40 16.86 -42.69
C ALA A 654 22.48 17.40 -43.80
N TYR A 655 21.20 16.99 -43.82
CA TYR A 655 20.24 17.45 -44.84
C TYR A 655 19.59 18.78 -44.49
N VAL A 656 19.31 19.05 -43.21
CA VAL A 656 18.71 20.32 -42.78
C VAL A 656 19.64 21.47 -43.14
N ASP A 657 19.15 22.35 -44.02
CA ASP A 657 19.89 23.49 -44.57
C ASP A 657 21.30 23.15 -45.08
N ASP A 658 21.48 21.95 -45.66
CA ASP A 658 22.78 21.43 -46.14
C ASP A 658 23.88 21.42 -45.03
N GLY A 659 23.45 21.22 -43.79
CA GLY A 659 24.31 21.13 -42.60
C GLY A 659 24.68 22.46 -41.96
N ASN A 660 24.20 23.60 -42.48
CA ASN A 660 24.52 24.91 -41.92
C ASN A 660 23.38 25.94 -42.05
N THR A 661 22.43 25.87 -41.10
CA THR A 661 21.31 26.81 -40.97
C THR A 661 21.76 28.27 -40.89
N GLN A 662 22.83 28.59 -40.16
CA GLN A 662 23.30 29.97 -40.01
C GLN A 662 23.78 30.55 -41.34
N LEU A 663 24.57 29.77 -42.10
CA LEU A 663 25.07 30.20 -43.40
C LEU A 663 23.93 30.31 -44.42
N MET A 664 23.01 29.35 -44.43
CA MET A 664 21.84 29.36 -45.31
C MET A 664 20.95 30.58 -45.03
N THR A 665 20.68 30.86 -43.75
CA THR A 665 19.90 32.04 -43.33
C THR A 665 20.58 33.33 -43.75
N GLN A 666 21.90 33.46 -43.54
CA GLN A 666 22.67 34.63 -44.00
C GLN A 666 22.63 34.79 -45.52
N GLN A 667 22.67 33.69 -46.28
CA GLN A 667 22.58 33.73 -47.74
C GLN A 667 21.21 34.24 -48.21
N VAL A 668 20.11 33.84 -47.55
CA VAL A 668 18.78 34.40 -47.79
C VAL A 668 18.73 35.88 -47.39
N GLU A 669 19.39 36.23 -46.29
CA GLU A 669 19.42 37.60 -45.78
C GLU A 669 20.15 38.58 -46.70
N MET A 670 21.23 38.13 -47.32
CA MET A 670 22.08 38.98 -48.16
C MET A 670 21.69 39.00 -49.63
N ALA A 671 20.81 38.09 -50.08
CA ALA A 671 20.39 38.01 -51.46
C ALA A 671 19.61 39.27 -51.90
N GLY A 672 20.08 39.92 -52.97
CA GLY A 672 19.44 41.06 -53.63
C GLY A 672 19.01 40.71 -55.06
N GLU A 673 18.71 41.72 -55.89
CA GLU A 673 18.16 41.51 -57.24
C GLU A 673 19.10 40.72 -58.19
N GLY A 674 20.41 40.76 -57.98
CA GLY A 674 21.41 40.13 -58.85
C GLY A 674 21.66 38.65 -58.58
N ASP A 675 21.41 38.18 -57.36
CA ASP A 675 21.78 36.86 -56.87
C ASP A 675 20.61 36.06 -56.26
N ALA A 676 19.45 36.68 -56.04
CA ALA A 676 18.25 36.01 -55.51
C ALA A 676 17.81 34.79 -56.33
N TYR A 677 18.00 34.78 -57.65
CA TYR A 677 17.68 33.59 -58.46
C TYR A 677 18.60 32.40 -58.15
N TYR A 678 19.89 32.64 -57.88
CA TYR A 678 20.82 31.58 -57.50
C TYR A 678 20.51 31.05 -56.09
N THR A 679 20.22 31.95 -55.15
CA THR A 679 19.80 31.55 -53.80
C THR A 679 18.48 30.77 -53.84
N TYR A 680 17.50 31.20 -54.63
CA TYR A 680 16.27 30.44 -54.86
C TYR A 680 16.52 29.04 -55.41
N GLN A 681 17.38 28.90 -56.43
CA GLN A 681 17.72 27.57 -56.97
C GLN A 681 18.38 26.67 -55.92
N TYR A 682 19.22 27.24 -55.06
CA TYR A 682 19.86 26.49 -53.98
C TYR A 682 18.82 26.07 -52.92
N LEU A 683 17.94 26.97 -52.48
CA LEU A 683 16.85 26.64 -51.56
C LEU A 683 15.93 25.55 -52.11
N MET A 684 15.60 25.60 -53.40
CA MET A 684 14.80 24.56 -54.07
C MET A 684 15.53 23.21 -54.15
N GLN A 685 16.87 23.20 -54.26
CA GLN A 685 17.66 21.96 -54.23
C GLN A 685 17.76 21.35 -52.84
N THR A 686 17.77 22.18 -51.79
CA THR A 686 17.78 21.73 -50.39
C THR A 686 16.39 21.37 -49.89
N SER A 687 15.33 21.88 -50.53
CA SER A 687 13.95 21.52 -50.21
C SER A 687 13.74 20.00 -50.42
N PRO A 688 13.04 19.30 -49.52
CA PRO A 688 12.14 19.82 -48.49
C PRO A 688 12.79 19.96 -47.08
N TYR A 689 14.12 20.11 -46.99
CA TYR A 689 14.86 20.10 -45.72
C TYR A 689 15.19 21.49 -45.16
N LEU A 690 14.48 22.54 -45.59
CA LEU A 690 14.71 23.87 -45.03
C LEU A 690 14.17 23.97 -43.59
N SER A 691 14.95 24.57 -42.69
CA SER A 691 14.54 24.82 -41.32
C SER A 691 13.52 25.94 -41.22
N GLU A 692 12.79 25.96 -40.09
CA GLU A 692 11.86 27.04 -39.77
C GLU A 692 12.54 28.42 -39.75
N GLU A 693 13.80 28.51 -39.33
CA GLU A 693 14.58 29.75 -39.31
C GLU A 693 14.80 30.30 -40.73
N VAL A 694 15.27 29.45 -41.65
CA VAL A 694 15.49 29.84 -43.06
C VAL A 694 14.17 30.20 -43.74
N LEU A 695 13.12 29.42 -43.51
CA LEU A 695 11.79 29.68 -44.08
C LEU A 695 11.19 30.98 -43.55
N THR A 696 11.35 31.27 -42.25
CA THR A 696 10.89 32.53 -41.64
C THR A 696 11.65 33.73 -42.22
N SER A 697 12.97 33.61 -42.34
CA SER A 697 13.81 34.65 -42.96
C SER A 697 13.41 34.92 -44.41
N LEU A 698 13.19 33.86 -45.21
CA LEU A 698 12.68 33.97 -46.58
C LEU A 698 11.29 34.61 -46.62
N GLY A 699 10.39 34.22 -45.72
CA GLY A 699 9.05 34.78 -45.62
C GLY A 699 9.05 36.29 -45.36
N ALA A 700 10.05 36.79 -44.63
CA ALA A 700 10.22 38.22 -44.32
C ALA A 700 10.96 39.03 -45.40
N LYS A 701 11.45 38.41 -46.49
CA LYS A 701 12.25 39.11 -47.52
C LYS A 701 11.43 39.98 -48.47
N GLU A 702 11.68 41.29 -48.47
CA GLU A 702 11.01 42.25 -49.38
C GLU A 702 11.78 42.52 -50.68
N GLU A 703 13.09 42.33 -50.69
CA GLU A 703 13.96 42.61 -51.84
C GLU A 703 14.58 41.31 -52.38
N GLY A 704 14.87 41.28 -53.69
CA GLY A 704 15.49 40.13 -54.39
C GLY A 704 14.52 39.03 -54.79
N PHE A 705 13.70 38.51 -53.87
CA PHE A 705 12.75 37.42 -54.14
C PHE A 705 11.37 37.92 -54.55
N ASN A 706 10.84 37.42 -55.67
CA ASN A 706 9.45 37.68 -56.02
C ASN A 706 8.49 36.71 -55.29
N ASN A 707 7.21 37.09 -55.21
CA ASN A 707 6.18 36.29 -54.55
C ASN A 707 6.07 34.84 -55.07
N ALA A 708 6.35 34.60 -56.36
CA ALA A 708 6.32 33.25 -56.93
C ALA A 708 7.44 32.37 -56.37
N MET A 709 8.67 32.89 -56.30
CA MET A 709 9.85 32.18 -55.76
C MET A 709 9.66 31.83 -54.28
N ILE A 710 9.16 32.77 -53.48
CA ILE A 710 8.85 32.53 -52.06
C ILE A 710 7.80 31.43 -51.95
N ARG A 711 6.69 31.55 -52.69
CA ARG A 711 5.64 30.53 -52.70
C ARG A 711 6.16 29.16 -53.12
N ASP A 712 7.02 29.08 -54.14
CA ASP A 712 7.55 27.79 -54.63
C ASP A 712 8.37 27.09 -53.53
N VAL A 713 9.28 27.80 -52.87
CA VAL A 713 10.06 27.24 -51.75
C VAL A 713 9.14 26.82 -50.60
N MET A 714 8.17 27.64 -50.23
CA MET A 714 7.24 27.32 -49.14
C MET A 714 6.34 26.12 -49.45
N VAL A 715 5.96 25.92 -50.72
CA VAL A 715 5.17 24.76 -51.16
C VAL A 715 6.01 23.48 -51.15
N GLU A 716 7.28 23.55 -51.58
CA GLU A 716 8.20 22.40 -51.50
C GLU A 716 8.63 22.07 -50.06
N ASN A 717 8.35 22.94 -49.10
CA ASN A 717 8.58 22.69 -47.67
C ASN A 717 7.25 22.72 -46.90
N PRO A 718 6.42 21.66 -46.96
CA PRO A 718 5.12 21.59 -46.29
C PRO A 718 5.09 22.05 -44.82
N GLN A 719 6.19 21.88 -44.08
CA GLN A 719 6.36 22.37 -42.71
C GLN A 719 6.17 23.88 -42.57
N ALA A 720 6.43 24.66 -43.62
CA ALA A 720 6.22 26.10 -43.68
C ALA A 720 4.77 26.49 -43.35
N ALA A 721 3.80 25.69 -43.82
CA ALA A 721 2.39 25.96 -43.60
C ALA A 721 1.97 25.78 -42.13
N LYS A 722 2.71 24.96 -41.38
CA LYS A 722 2.42 24.58 -39.99
C LYS A 722 3.10 25.49 -38.97
N SER A 723 4.20 26.15 -39.36
CA SER A 723 4.91 27.10 -38.49
C SER A 723 4.12 28.39 -38.32
N GLN A 724 3.92 28.79 -37.06
CA GLN A 724 3.32 30.08 -36.74
C GLN A 724 4.24 31.24 -37.16
N ASP A 725 5.54 31.11 -36.95
CA ASP A 725 6.52 32.17 -37.24
C ASP A 725 6.66 32.41 -38.74
N VAL A 726 6.68 31.34 -39.56
CA VAL A 726 6.67 31.45 -41.02
C VAL A 726 5.39 32.13 -41.52
N ASN A 727 4.23 31.75 -40.97
CA ASN A 727 2.96 32.38 -41.34
C ASN A 727 2.92 33.86 -40.96
N LEU A 728 3.38 34.21 -39.76
CA LEU A 728 3.49 35.61 -39.33
C LEU A 728 4.45 36.40 -40.22
N ALA A 729 5.59 35.82 -40.61
CA ALA A 729 6.53 36.45 -41.53
C ALA A 729 5.88 36.73 -42.89
N LEU A 730 5.14 35.76 -43.44
CA LEU A 730 4.43 35.91 -44.71
C LEU A 730 3.27 36.91 -44.67
N ASP A 731 2.52 36.96 -43.57
CA ASP A 731 1.35 37.83 -43.43
C ASP A 731 1.73 39.30 -43.16
N ASN A 732 2.88 39.55 -42.53
CA ASN A 732 3.37 40.90 -42.22
C ASN A 732 4.16 41.58 -43.35
N ARG A 733 4.29 40.94 -44.51
CA ARG A 733 4.98 41.50 -45.67
C ARG A 733 4.32 42.77 -46.18
N ALA A 734 5.11 43.70 -46.70
CA ALA A 734 4.64 44.86 -47.45
C ALA A 734 4.09 44.43 -48.82
N ASP A 735 4.83 43.59 -49.56
CA ASP A 735 4.31 42.90 -50.74
C ASP A 735 3.70 41.54 -50.35
N GLN A 736 2.44 41.59 -49.90
CA GLN A 736 1.72 40.39 -49.46
C GLN A 736 1.50 39.40 -50.60
N LEU A 737 1.59 38.11 -50.29
CA LEU A 737 1.26 37.06 -51.24
C LEU A 737 -0.25 37.09 -51.56
N PRO A 738 -0.65 36.99 -52.83
CA PRO A 738 -2.05 36.84 -53.19
C PRO A 738 -2.69 35.62 -52.51
N ALA A 739 -3.99 35.72 -52.22
CA ALA A 739 -4.73 34.68 -51.49
C ALA A 739 -4.61 33.26 -52.09
N TYR A 740 -4.52 33.14 -53.42
CA TYR A 740 -4.35 31.84 -54.08
C TYR A 740 -2.96 31.23 -53.83
N MET A 741 -1.90 32.04 -53.68
CA MET A 741 -0.56 31.57 -53.32
C MET A 741 -0.51 31.14 -51.86
N ARG A 742 -1.14 31.90 -50.95
CA ARG A 742 -1.30 31.47 -49.56
C ARG A 742 -2.08 30.15 -49.48
N TRP A 743 -3.13 29.98 -50.28
CA TRP A 743 -3.85 28.71 -50.38
C TRP A 743 -2.95 27.55 -50.87
N GLN A 744 -2.07 27.80 -51.85
CA GLN A 744 -1.10 26.79 -52.29
C GLN A 744 -0.16 26.36 -51.17
N ILE A 745 0.39 27.30 -50.41
CA ILE A 745 1.25 27.01 -49.24
C ILE A 745 0.45 26.23 -48.18
N ASN A 746 -0.76 26.68 -47.88
CA ASN A 746 -1.61 26.05 -46.85
C ASN A 746 -2.03 24.62 -47.18
N ASN A 747 -1.95 24.17 -48.44
CA ASN A 747 -2.13 22.74 -48.74
C ASN A 747 -1.06 21.86 -48.06
N GLY A 748 0.10 22.43 -47.70
CA GLY A 748 1.14 21.77 -46.90
C GLY A 748 0.69 21.36 -45.50
N LEU A 749 -0.41 21.92 -44.96
CA LEU A 749 -0.99 21.49 -43.69
C LEU A 749 -1.37 20.00 -43.68
N TYR A 750 -1.70 19.45 -44.85
CA TYR A 750 -2.18 18.07 -45.01
C TYR A 750 -1.12 17.10 -45.52
N GLN A 751 0.14 17.53 -45.61
CA GLN A 751 1.24 16.72 -46.13
C GLN A 751 2.46 16.83 -45.22
N PHE A 752 3.29 15.80 -45.18
CA PHE A 752 4.58 15.84 -44.49
C PHE A 752 5.70 15.96 -45.51
N SER A 753 6.62 16.88 -45.25
CA SER A 753 7.93 16.92 -45.89
C SER A 753 8.76 15.69 -45.52
N GLU A 754 9.78 15.38 -46.33
CA GLU A 754 10.75 14.34 -45.96
C GLU A 754 11.50 14.67 -44.67
N LYS A 755 11.74 15.96 -44.39
CA LYS A 755 12.29 16.44 -43.12
C LYS A 755 11.42 16.04 -41.93
N GLU A 756 10.12 16.37 -41.98
CA GLU A 756 9.17 16.01 -40.92
C GLU A 756 9.05 14.48 -40.77
N ILE A 757 9.13 13.74 -41.87
CA ILE A 757 9.12 12.28 -41.87
C ILE A 757 10.33 11.72 -41.09
N MET A 758 11.52 12.28 -41.31
CA MET A 758 12.74 11.91 -40.59
C MET A 758 12.70 12.32 -39.12
N GLU A 759 12.19 13.52 -38.80
CA GLU A 759 11.98 13.99 -37.42
C GLU A 759 11.02 13.06 -36.65
N GLN A 760 9.94 12.62 -37.30
CA GLN A 760 9.03 11.64 -36.71
C GLN A 760 9.70 10.28 -36.51
N PHE A 761 10.52 9.80 -37.46
CA PHE A 761 11.23 8.54 -37.30
C PHE A 761 12.18 8.59 -36.12
N LEU A 762 12.91 9.70 -35.96
CA LEU A 762 13.77 9.95 -34.82
C LEU A 762 12.98 9.90 -33.50
N ALA A 763 11.85 10.60 -33.43
CA ALA A 763 10.94 10.60 -32.28
C ALA A 763 10.41 9.20 -31.93
N TYR A 764 10.09 8.38 -32.94
CA TYR A 764 9.66 7.00 -32.77
C TYR A 764 10.77 6.10 -32.22
N GLN A 765 11.99 6.18 -32.78
CA GLN A 765 13.13 5.40 -32.27
C GLN A 765 13.46 5.77 -30.83
N LYS A 766 13.40 7.06 -30.48
CA LYS A 766 13.57 7.50 -29.10
C LYS A 766 12.50 6.92 -28.16
N THR A 767 11.25 6.84 -28.61
CA THR A 767 10.18 6.19 -27.85
C THR A 767 10.43 4.70 -27.64
N ARG A 768 10.83 3.97 -28.69
CA ARG A 768 11.19 2.53 -28.58
C ARG A 768 12.33 2.31 -27.60
N HIS A 769 13.37 3.14 -27.70
CA HIS A 769 14.51 3.10 -26.78
C HIS A 769 14.04 3.30 -25.33
N ASP A 770 13.28 4.37 -25.07
CA ASP A 770 12.83 4.72 -23.73
C ASP A 770 11.87 3.68 -23.15
N GLN A 771 10.95 3.13 -23.96
CA GLN A 771 10.07 2.04 -23.53
C GLN A 771 10.88 0.82 -23.09
N ALA A 772 11.78 0.33 -23.95
CA ALA A 772 12.62 -0.82 -23.62
C ALA A 772 13.49 -0.57 -22.38
N LEU A 773 14.07 0.63 -22.25
CA LEU A 773 14.84 1.01 -21.05
C LEU A 773 13.96 1.04 -19.79
N ASN A 774 12.75 1.59 -19.86
CA ASN A 774 11.82 1.63 -18.74
C ASN A 774 11.38 0.22 -18.33
N GLU A 775 11.19 -0.70 -19.27
CA GLU A 775 10.91 -2.11 -18.96
C GLU A 775 12.09 -2.78 -18.27
N ILE A 776 13.32 -2.49 -18.70
CA ILE A 776 14.53 -3.01 -18.05
C ILE A 776 14.65 -2.47 -16.63
N ILE A 777 14.50 -1.16 -16.44
CA ILE A 777 14.55 -0.52 -15.12
C ILE A 777 13.50 -1.15 -14.22
N ARG A 778 12.26 -1.26 -14.70
CA ARG A 778 11.17 -1.89 -13.96
C ARG A 778 11.50 -3.34 -13.61
N GLY A 779 11.99 -4.14 -14.55
CA GLY A 779 12.38 -5.54 -14.31
C GLY A 779 13.44 -5.68 -13.22
N ILE A 780 14.45 -4.81 -13.19
CA ILE A 780 15.47 -4.77 -12.14
C ILE A 780 14.88 -4.34 -10.80
N VAL A 781 14.15 -3.21 -10.76
CA VAL A 781 13.56 -2.63 -9.54
C VAL A 781 12.51 -3.55 -8.92
N HIS A 782 11.80 -4.30 -9.76
CA HIS A 782 10.77 -5.26 -9.37
C HIS A 782 11.31 -6.64 -9.04
N GLU A 783 12.63 -6.86 -9.16
CA GLU A 783 13.31 -8.15 -9.01
C GLU A 783 12.61 -9.26 -9.83
N GLN A 784 12.26 -8.95 -11.09
CA GLN A 784 11.54 -9.88 -11.96
C GLN A 784 12.43 -11.07 -12.36
N GLU A 785 11.81 -12.25 -12.42
CA GLU A 785 12.43 -13.46 -12.99
C GLU A 785 12.90 -13.19 -14.43
N GLY A 786 14.12 -13.62 -14.77
CA GLY A 786 14.76 -13.36 -16.06
C GLY A 786 15.65 -12.11 -16.12
N PHE A 787 15.71 -11.31 -15.04
CA PHE A 787 16.59 -10.15 -14.89
C PHE A 787 17.80 -10.41 -13.99
N GLU A 788 18.10 -11.66 -13.63
CA GLU A 788 19.18 -12.02 -12.70
C GLU A 788 20.57 -11.66 -13.23
N ASN A 789 20.73 -11.64 -14.56
CA ASN A 789 21.97 -11.27 -15.25
C ASN A 789 22.03 -9.79 -15.63
N ALA A 790 21.02 -8.99 -15.28
CA ALA A 790 21.03 -7.56 -15.56
C ALA A 790 22.10 -6.85 -14.70
N PRO A 791 22.76 -5.80 -15.21
CA PRO A 791 23.65 -4.98 -14.41
C PRO A 791 22.88 -4.29 -13.27
N SER A 792 23.59 -3.81 -12.26
CA SER A 792 22.97 -2.96 -11.23
C SER A 792 22.33 -1.71 -11.85
N LEU A 793 21.27 -1.20 -11.23
CA LEU A 793 20.57 -0.02 -11.74
C LEU A 793 21.51 1.19 -11.91
N ASP A 794 22.46 1.42 -10.99
CA ASP A 794 23.47 2.47 -11.14
C ASP A 794 24.35 2.26 -12.39
N GLN A 795 24.83 1.04 -12.63
CA GLN A 795 25.62 0.72 -13.82
C GLN A 795 24.84 0.87 -15.12
N LEU A 796 23.55 0.51 -15.12
CA LEU A 796 22.67 0.69 -16.28
C LEU A 796 22.49 2.17 -16.59
N LEU A 797 22.14 2.98 -15.59
CA LEU A 797 21.90 4.41 -15.75
C LEU A 797 23.19 5.19 -16.04
N ALA A 798 24.35 4.72 -15.58
CA ALA A 798 25.65 5.31 -15.91
C ALA A 798 25.97 5.31 -17.41
N GLN A 799 25.35 4.41 -18.17
CA GLN A 799 25.56 4.27 -19.61
C GLN A 799 24.53 5.04 -20.45
N VAL A 800 23.55 5.68 -19.82
CA VAL A 800 22.46 6.39 -20.52
C VAL A 800 22.77 7.88 -20.56
N ASP A 801 23.11 8.40 -21.74
CA ASP A 801 23.38 9.84 -21.95
C ASP A 801 22.07 10.63 -22.12
N ASP A 802 21.24 10.65 -21.08
CA ASP A 802 19.98 11.39 -21.04
C ASP A 802 19.76 11.94 -19.63
N VAL A 803 19.66 13.27 -19.53
CA VAL A 803 19.56 13.99 -18.26
C VAL A 803 18.37 13.51 -17.42
N ARG A 804 17.28 13.08 -18.07
CA ARG A 804 16.07 12.57 -17.42
C ARG A 804 16.37 11.33 -16.55
N TYR A 805 17.27 10.47 -17.01
CA TYR A 805 17.67 9.25 -16.30
C TYR A 805 18.86 9.49 -15.37
N GLN A 806 19.67 10.53 -15.60
CA GLN A 806 20.74 10.93 -14.68
C GLN A 806 20.18 11.50 -13.36
N TYR A 807 19.02 12.17 -13.39
CA TYR A 807 18.32 12.56 -12.16
C TYR A 807 17.86 11.34 -11.35
N LEU A 808 17.27 10.34 -11.99
CA LEU A 808 16.89 9.08 -11.34
C LEU A 808 18.11 8.41 -10.69
N ARG A 809 19.24 8.41 -11.39
CA ARG A 809 20.51 7.86 -10.88
C ARG A 809 21.03 8.59 -9.63
N ALA A 810 20.86 9.92 -9.56
CA ALA A 810 21.33 10.72 -8.43
C ALA A 810 20.54 10.46 -7.12
N GLU A 811 19.40 9.77 -7.21
CA GLU A 811 18.54 9.43 -6.08
C GLU A 811 18.70 7.98 -5.59
N LEU A 812 19.57 7.20 -6.24
CA LEU A 812 20.06 5.88 -5.80
C LEU A 812 21.21 6.03 -4.80
#